data_AF-A0A2W5CRT8-F1
#
_entry.id   AF-A0A2W5CRT8-F1
#
_cell.length_a   1.000
_cell.length_b   1.000
_cell.length_c   1.000
_cell.angle_alpha   90.00
_cell.angle_beta   90.00
_cell.angle_gamma   90.00
#
_symmetry.space_group_name_H-M   'P 1'
#
loop_
_entity.id
_entity.type
_entity.pdbx_description
1 polymer ?
#
loop_
_entity_poly.entity_id
_entity_poly.type
_entity_poly.pdbx_seq_one_letter_code
_entity_poly.pdbx_strand_id
1 'polypeptide(L)'
;CGTAVMVAAFGDQTLATVLESTRVRSAVGPSLPWYSEFVRYATLFEPSVDGSLTRRFAMFTMLFCLALIIYAFIKNHRVVGAEVGPTQRLLAIMALSAFFLMFTPTKWTHHFGIYAGLAGVIAALGSVVLSQIAMRSPRARTFSIASVIFLLAISLAGWNAWWYVSSFGIPWWDRTVQLKAIEANTVVLALGLIVVAIGIYQSLIHSFRKKKAEEAGTLAQFEEESAAKVSRWAGVMSAPLAVACIAIVGFSCASFAKGYVAQADSYSVGKGNLASLRGESCSLADATMVETNTNDSFLRPVEGEFKDSLVDSSEDHYGFGPNMIKEDIEPENLNSASVGAIANSSSGDSSSSNEQKDATATDATIDSVSDADSGSTSAAEGSSQDSSKDSEVTDSSAGGVRGTLGINGSEMHLPFNLDYTKVPVMGSYSEAQRSTATITTQWYTLPEAGDNTPVLSVSAAGKIHHHDVNGVEQEGTELTLEYGTLKDGKVTDQGEAELSDVGATPKWRNLRIALDKLPEEANVVRLVAVDDSTDENDWLAFTPPRVPELASINSQFDSQTPALLDWSVALQFPCQRTFDHYAGVTEIPQYRILPDAAAQNSLTDFQSFSGGGAMATAEAVNYSYEIPSYLNNDWARDWGSIEKYELRTDSEGNAPAEAQIDHEVIQRSGLWKDSEMKIKREGEQ
;
A
#
# COMPACT_ATOMS: atom_id res chain seq x y z
N CYS A 1 -39.39 21.10 -6.21
CA CYS A 1 -38.46 20.15 -5.58
C CYS A 1 -37.12 20.08 -6.31
N GLY A 2 -37.03 19.63 -7.58
CA GLY A 2 -35.74 19.38 -8.25
C GLY A 2 -34.71 20.53 -8.21
N THR A 3 -35.15 21.78 -8.35
CA THR A 3 -34.28 22.98 -8.27
C THR A 3 -33.84 23.36 -6.85
N ALA A 4 -34.36 22.73 -5.79
CA ALA A 4 -34.01 23.09 -4.41
C ALA A 4 -32.54 22.81 -4.07
N VAL A 5 -31.89 21.89 -4.78
CA VAL A 5 -30.44 21.62 -4.66
C VAL A 5 -29.59 22.88 -4.90
N MET A 6 -30.06 23.83 -5.70
CA MET A 6 -29.34 25.08 -5.96
C MET A 6 -29.18 25.95 -4.71
N VAL A 7 -30.08 25.83 -3.72
CA VAL A 7 -29.97 26.55 -2.44
C VAL A 7 -28.85 26.00 -1.56
N ALA A 8 -28.53 24.71 -1.69
CA ALA A 8 -27.38 24.09 -1.02
C ALA A 8 -26.07 24.29 -1.82
N ALA A 9 -26.12 24.14 -3.15
CA ALA A 9 -24.95 24.27 -4.02
C ALA A 9 -24.42 25.71 -4.15
N PHE A 10 -25.30 26.71 -4.08
CA PHE A 10 -24.97 28.13 -4.15
C PHE A 10 -25.44 28.90 -2.89
N GLY A 11 -25.42 28.22 -1.73
CA GLY A 11 -25.77 28.83 -0.43
C GLY A 11 -24.69 29.76 0.13
N ASP A 12 -23.49 29.69 -0.44
CA ASP A 12 -22.28 30.45 -0.09
C ASP A 12 -21.51 30.80 -1.38
N GLN A 13 -21.10 29.78 -2.13
CA GLN A 13 -20.33 29.94 -3.36
C GLN A 13 -21.15 30.48 -4.55
N THR A 14 -20.48 31.25 -5.42
CA THR A 14 -21.09 31.86 -6.60
C THR A 14 -21.00 30.98 -7.85
N LEU A 15 -21.79 31.27 -8.89
CA LEU A 15 -21.67 30.57 -10.16
C LEU A 15 -20.30 30.78 -10.82
N ALA A 16 -19.73 31.99 -10.72
CA ALA A 16 -18.37 32.25 -11.20
C ALA A 16 -17.33 31.38 -10.48
N THR A 17 -17.41 31.27 -9.15
CA THR A 17 -16.47 30.45 -8.36
C THR A 17 -16.60 28.96 -8.68
N VAL A 18 -17.83 28.45 -8.82
CA VAL A 18 -18.07 27.04 -9.16
C VAL A 18 -17.58 26.71 -10.58
N LEU A 19 -17.75 27.61 -11.56
CA LEU A 19 -17.20 27.44 -12.91
C LEU A 19 -15.67 27.41 -12.90
N GLU A 20 -15.01 28.29 -12.14
CA GLU A 20 -13.55 28.31 -12.04
C GLU A 20 -13.00 27.08 -11.31
N SER A 21 -13.61 26.68 -10.19
CA SER A 21 -13.26 25.44 -9.48
C SER A 21 -13.41 24.20 -10.37
N THR A 22 -14.42 24.18 -11.25
CA THR A 22 -14.60 23.12 -12.25
C THR A 22 -13.49 23.15 -13.30
N ARG A 23 -13.16 24.33 -13.85
CA ARG A 23 -12.07 24.52 -14.83
C ARG A 23 -10.74 23.98 -14.30
N VAL A 24 -10.35 24.40 -13.09
CA VAL A 24 -9.10 23.97 -12.44
C VAL A 24 -9.08 22.46 -12.22
N ARG A 25 -10.13 21.88 -11.62
CA ARG A 25 -10.20 20.44 -11.34
C ARG A 25 -10.19 19.56 -12.60
N SER A 26 -10.75 20.02 -13.72
CA SER A 26 -10.71 19.31 -14.99
C SER A 26 -9.41 19.49 -15.79
N ALA A 27 -8.57 20.46 -15.43
CA ALA A 27 -7.30 20.73 -16.11
C ALA A 27 -6.06 20.19 -15.36
N VAL A 28 -6.14 20.12 -14.02
CA VAL A 28 -5.03 19.63 -13.16
C VAL A 28 -5.33 18.23 -12.60
N GLY A 29 -6.57 17.95 -12.19
CA GLY A 29 -6.92 16.70 -11.51
C GLY A 29 -7.13 15.51 -12.45
N PRO A 30 -7.03 14.26 -11.93
CA PRO A 30 -7.23 13.05 -12.72
C PRO A 30 -8.68 12.93 -13.23
N SER A 31 -8.87 13.32 -14.49
CA SER A 31 -10.17 13.40 -15.17
C SER A 31 -10.21 12.48 -16.39
N LEU A 32 -10.41 11.19 -16.16
CA LEU A 32 -10.43 10.17 -17.22
C LEU A 32 -11.69 10.29 -18.10
N PRO A 33 -11.56 10.07 -19.43
CA PRO A 33 -12.68 10.14 -20.36
C PRO A 33 -13.68 9.00 -20.14
N TRP A 34 -14.91 9.20 -20.62
CA TRP A 34 -16.02 8.26 -20.39
C TRP A 34 -15.71 6.82 -20.88
N TYR A 35 -15.01 6.69 -22.01
CA TYR A 35 -14.64 5.40 -22.60
C TYR A 35 -13.61 4.62 -21.78
N SER A 36 -12.85 5.26 -20.88
CA SER A 36 -11.93 4.60 -19.95
C SER A 36 -12.63 4.00 -18.73
N GLU A 37 -13.94 3.72 -18.80
CA GLU A 37 -14.68 3.00 -17.75
C GLU A 37 -14.17 1.57 -17.52
N PHE A 38 -13.48 0.96 -18.50
CA PHE A 38 -12.87 -0.37 -18.34
C PHE A 38 -11.84 -0.41 -17.21
N VAL A 39 -11.13 0.70 -16.94
CA VAL A 39 -10.09 0.81 -15.90
C VAL A 39 -10.64 0.41 -14.52
N ARG A 40 -11.87 0.84 -14.19
CA ARG A 40 -12.56 0.50 -12.93
C ARG A 40 -12.72 -1.01 -12.71
N TYR A 41 -12.77 -1.78 -13.79
CA TYR A 41 -12.89 -3.23 -13.77
C TYR A 41 -11.54 -3.93 -13.92
N ALA A 42 -10.56 -3.32 -14.59
CA ALA A 42 -9.18 -3.80 -14.67
C ALA A 42 -8.51 -3.84 -13.29
N THR A 43 -8.63 -2.74 -12.51
CA THR A 43 -8.10 -2.66 -11.15
C THR A 43 -8.71 -3.66 -10.16
N LEU A 44 -9.88 -4.23 -10.48
CA LEU A 44 -10.45 -5.32 -9.69
C LEU A 44 -9.70 -6.65 -9.88
N PHE A 45 -8.89 -6.81 -10.93
CA PHE A 45 -8.05 -7.99 -11.20
C PHE A 45 -6.57 -7.80 -10.84
N GLU A 46 -6.11 -6.57 -10.60
CA GLU A 46 -4.75 -6.28 -10.13
C GLU A 46 -4.48 -6.94 -8.75
N PRO A 47 -3.21 -7.31 -8.46
CA PRO A 47 -2.79 -7.82 -7.15
C PRO A 47 -2.64 -6.65 -6.16
N SER A 48 -3.76 -6.06 -5.75
CA SER A 48 -3.81 -4.82 -4.98
C SER A 48 -4.84 -4.85 -3.85
N VAL A 49 -4.75 -3.93 -2.87
CA VAL A 49 -5.83 -3.72 -1.87
C VAL A 49 -7.14 -3.30 -2.56
N ASP A 50 -7.07 -2.56 -3.65
CA ASP A 50 -8.24 -2.15 -4.44
C ASP A 50 -8.78 -3.28 -5.34
N GLY A 51 -7.94 -4.26 -5.68
CA GLY A 51 -8.27 -5.55 -6.27
C GLY A 51 -8.45 -6.69 -5.26
N SER A 52 -8.65 -6.41 -3.97
CA SER A 52 -8.70 -7.43 -2.90
C SER A 52 -9.85 -8.44 -3.02
N LEU A 53 -9.67 -9.61 -2.39
CA LEU A 53 -10.64 -10.72 -2.31
C LEU A 53 -12.06 -10.28 -2.00
N THR A 54 -12.24 -9.38 -1.02
CA THR A 54 -13.56 -8.95 -0.54
C THR A 54 -14.26 -8.05 -1.55
N ARG A 55 -13.51 -7.16 -2.24
CA ARG A 55 -14.01 -6.33 -3.35
C ARG A 55 -14.38 -7.19 -4.56
N ARG A 56 -13.49 -8.12 -4.96
CA ARG A 56 -13.75 -9.11 -6.03
C ARG A 56 -15.03 -9.89 -5.76
N PHE A 57 -15.16 -10.49 -4.58
CA PHE A 57 -16.31 -11.33 -4.23
C PHE A 57 -17.64 -10.55 -4.29
N ALA A 58 -17.69 -9.33 -3.75
CA ALA A 58 -18.89 -8.51 -3.77
C ALA A 58 -19.36 -8.19 -5.20
N MET A 59 -18.44 -7.72 -6.05
CA MET A 59 -18.76 -7.31 -7.43
C MET A 59 -19.07 -8.51 -8.33
N PHE A 60 -18.28 -9.58 -8.29
CA PHE A 60 -18.55 -10.77 -9.09
C PHE A 60 -19.85 -11.46 -8.65
N THR A 61 -20.19 -11.45 -7.34
CA THR A 61 -21.49 -11.92 -6.84
C THR A 61 -22.66 -11.11 -7.40
N MET A 62 -22.56 -9.78 -7.40
CA MET A 62 -23.60 -8.91 -7.97
C MET A 62 -23.79 -9.18 -9.47
N LEU A 63 -22.70 -9.23 -10.25
CA LEU A 63 -22.75 -9.44 -11.70
C LEU A 63 -23.29 -10.84 -12.06
N PHE A 64 -22.88 -11.88 -11.33
CA PHE A 64 -23.41 -13.24 -11.47
C PHE A 64 -24.92 -13.30 -11.19
N CYS A 65 -25.38 -12.65 -10.12
CA CYS A 65 -26.80 -12.58 -9.78
C CYS A 65 -27.61 -11.77 -10.80
N LEU A 66 -27.07 -10.68 -11.31
CA LEU A 66 -27.68 -9.88 -12.38
C LEU A 66 -27.85 -10.74 -13.66
N ALA A 67 -26.82 -11.50 -14.05
CA ALA A 67 -26.89 -12.42 -15.19
C ALA A 67 -27.95 -13.53 -15.00
N LEU A 68 -28.10 -14.06 -13.78
CA LEU A 68 -29.16 -15.03 -13.45
C LEU A 68 -30.57 -14.42 -13.57
N ILE A 69 -30.77 -13.19 -13.09
CA ILE A 69 -32.07 -12.49 -13.23
C ILE A 69 -32.36 -12.21 -14.71
N ILE A 70 -31.38 -11.75 -15.49
CA ILE A 70 -31.50 -11.54 -16.94
C ILE A 70 -31.87 -12.85 -17.65
N TYR A 71 -31.21 -13.98 -17.33
CA TYR A 71 -31.57 -15.31 -17.84
C TYR A 71 -33.03 -15.68 -17.53
N ALA A 72 -33.50 -15.42 -16.31
CA ALA A 72 -34.90 -15.67 -15.94
C ALA A 72 -35.88 -14.79 -16.74
N PHE A 73 -35.53 -13.52 -17.02
CA PHE A 73 -36.34 -12.63 -17.84
C PHE A 73 -36.33 -12.99 -19.34
N ILE A 74 -35.21 -13.43 -19.89
CA ILE A 74 -35.12 -13.92 -21.28
C ILE A 74 -35.95 -15.19 -21.44
N LYS A 75 -35.89 -16.12 -20.47
CA LYS A 75 -36.53 -17.44 -20.59
C LYS A 75 -38.00 -17.49 -20.18
N ASN A 76 -38.40 -16.75 -19.15
CA ASN A 76 -39.74 -16.82 -18.53
C ASN A 76 -40.48 -15.46 -18.50
N HIS A 77 -39.82 -14.36 -18.88
CA HIS A 77 -40.28 -12.98 -18.67
C HIS A 77 -40.58 -12.57 -17.22
N ARG A 78 -40.17 -13.40 -16.24
CA ARG A 78 -40.27 -13.16 -14.80
C ARG A 78 -39.30 -14.03 -13.99
N VAL A 79 -38.89 -13.54 -12.84
CA VAL A 79 -38.41 -14.38 -11.73
C VAL A 79 -39.64 -15.02 -11.07
N VAL A 80 -39.66 -16.35 -10.92
CA VAL A 80 -40.81 -17.02 -10.30
C VAL A 80 -40.79 -16.75 -8.80
N GLY A 81 -41.91 -16.33 -8.23
CA GLY A 81 -42.01 -15.92 -6.82
C GLY A 81 -41.66 -14.45 -6.53
N ALA A 82 -41.39 -13.64 -7.56
CA ALA A 82 -41.18 -12.20 -7.42
C ALA A 82 -42.07 -11.42 -8.41
N GLU A 83 -42.45 -10.20 -8.02
CA GLU A 83 -43.30 -9.35 -8.86
C GLU A 83 -42.54 -8.71 -10.02
N VAL A 84 -43.17 -8.70 -11.20
CA VAL A 84 -42.49 -8.34 -12.46
C VAL A 84 -42.15 -6.86 -12.51
N GLY A 85 -43.10 -5.98 -12.17
CA GLY A 85 -42.93 -4.53 -12.23
C GLY A 85 -41.79 -3.99 -11.35
N PRO A 86 -41.72 -4.34 -10.05
CA PRO A 86 -40.58 -3.99 -9.20
C PRO A 86 -39.25 -4.54 -9.72
N THR A 87 -39.22 -5.79 -10.22
CA THR A 87 -37.98 -6.39 -10.72
C THR A 87 -37.49 -5.75 -12.01
N GLN A 88 -38.40 -5.37 -12.93
CA GLN A 88 -38.05 -4.58 -14.12
C GLN A 88 -37.49 -3.20 -13.75
N ARG A 89 -38.07 -2.53 -12.74
CA ARG A 89 -37.54 -1.26 -12.23
C ARG A 89 -36.14 -1.42 -11.61
N LEU A 90 -35.89 -2.49 -10.86
CA LEU A 90 -34.56 -2.80 -10.31
C LEU A 90 -33.51 -2.98 -11.42
N LEU A 91 -33.85 -3.74 -12.48
CA LEU A 91 -32.97 -3.92 -13.64
C LEU A 91 -32.71 -2.59 -14.37
N ALA A 92 -33.74 -1.75 -14.55
CA ALA A 92 -33.60 -0.43 -15.16
C ALA A 92 -32.74 0.52 -14.32
N ILE A 93 -32.92 0.52 -12.99
CA ILE A 93 -32.09 1.31 -12.05
C ILE A 93 -30.63 0.86 -12.13
N MET A 94 -30.36 -0.45 -12.12
CA MET A 94 -29.00 -0.99 -12.24
C MET A 94 -28.35 -0.61 -13.58
N ALA A 95 -29.06 -0.76 -14.70
CA ALA A 95 -28.55 -0.43 -16.03
C ALA A 95 -28.30 1.09 -16.20
N LEU A 96 -29.21 1.93 -15.73
CA LEU A 96 -29.04 3.39 -15.75
C LEU A 96 -27.91 3.83 -14.81
N SER A 97 -27.79 3.24 -13.63
CA SER A 97 -26.69 3.54 -12.69
C SER A 97 -25.33 3.18 -13.28
N ALA A 98 -25.19 2.02 -13.92
CA ALA A 98 -23.95 1.63 -14.60
C ALA A 98 -23.64 2.55 -15.79
N PHE A 99 -24.66 2.94 -16.57
CA PHE A 99 -24.51 3.90 -17.67
C PHE A 99 -24.09 5.29 -17.17
N PHE A 100 -24.67 5.81 -16.10
CA PHE A 100 -24.29 7.11 -15.55
C PHE A 100 -22.93 7.10 -14.83
N LEU A 101 -22.53 5.97 -14.22
CA LEU A 101 -21.20 5.79 -13.64
C LEU A 101 -20.08 5.91 -14.69
N MET A 102 -20.35 5.55 -15.94
CA MET A 102 -19.43 5.73 -17.08
C MET A 102 -18.96 7.19 -17.26
N PHE A 103 -19.79 8.17 -16.85
CA PHE A 103 -19.51 9.60 -16.99
C PHE A 103 -18.89 10.25 -15.73
N THR A 104 -18.55 9.49 -14.69
CA THR A 104 -17.77 10.04 -13.56
C THR A 104 -16.31 10.25 -14.01
N PRO A 105 -15.68 11.42 -13.76
CA PRO A 105 -14.29 11.68 -14.16
C PRO A 105 -13.28 10.69 -13.54
N THR A 106 -13.55 10.20 -12.32
CA THR A 106 -12.67 9.29 -11.58
C THR A 106 -13.16 7.84 -11.64
N LYS A 107 -12.23 6.90 -11.89
CA LYS A 107 -12.52 5.50 -12.24
C LYS A 107 -12.18 4.49 -11.15
N TRP A 108 -12.22 4.90 -9.87
CA TRP A 108 -11.89 4.08 -8.70
C TRP A 108 -12.84 2.90 -8.47
N THR A 109 -12.30 1.79 -7.96
CA THR A 109 -13.09 0.63 -7.53
C THR A 109 -13.99 0.96 -6.32
N HIS A 110 -13.57 1.88 -5.45
CA HIS A 110 -14.35 2.40 -4.32
C HIS A 110 -15.76 2.86 -4.70
N HIS A 111 -15.97 3.36 -5.92
CA HIS A 111 -17.29 3.82 -6.40
C HIS A 111 -18.32 2.67 -6.45
N PHE A 112 -17.89 1.41 -6.52
CA PHE A 112 -18.79 0.25 -6.47
C PHE A 112 -19.58 0.17 -5.15
N GLY A 113 -19.17 0.86 -4.09
CA GLY A 113 -19.93 0.97 -2.84
C GLY A 113 -21.36 1.50 -3.02
N ILE A 114 -21.63 2.30 -4.07
CA ILE A 114 -22.99 2.76 -4.41
C ILE A 114 -23.97 1.61 -4.64
N TYR A 115 -23.47 0.45 -5.07
CA TYR A 115 -24.29 -0.71 -5.37
C TYR A 115 -24.66 -1.53 -4.13
N ALA A 116 -24.07 -1.32 -2.96
CA ALA A 116 -24.24 -2.21 -1.79
C ALA A 116 -25.73 -2.51 -1.45
N GLY A 117 -26.58 -1.47 -1.45
CA GLY A 117 -28.02 -1.63 -1.21
C GLY A 117 -28.79 -2.34 -2.33
N LEU A 118 -28.36 -2.16 -3.59
CA LEU A 118 -28.95 -2.85 -4.75
C LEU A 118 -28.47 -4.29 -4.85
N ALA A 119 -27.18 -4.54 -4.57
CA ALA A 119 -26.52 -5.82 -4.60
C ALA A 119 -27.16 -6.82 -3.64
N GLY A 120 -27.59 -6.40 -2.44
CA GLY A 120 -28.34 -7.26 -1.52
C GLY A 120 -29.67 -7.78 -2.11
N VAL A 121 -30.44 -6.90 -2.78
CA VAL A 121 -31.71 -7.27 -3.43
C VAL A 121 -31.47 -8.13 -4.68
N ILE A 122 -30.46 -7.77 -5.48
CA ILE A 122 -30.01 -8.54 -6.65
C ILE A 122 -29.53 -9.94 -6.23
N ALA A 123 -28.77 -10.07 -5.14
CA ALA A 123 -28.30 -11.35 -4.62
C ALA A 123 -29.44 -12.22 -4.07
N ALA A 124 -30.44 -11.62 -3.41
CA ALA A 124 -31.64 -12.34 -2.98
C ALA A 124 -32.44 -12.92 -4.17
N LEU A 125 -32.72 -12.09 -5.19
CA LEU A 125 -33.43 -12.53 -6.40
C LEU A 125 -32.61 -13.53 -7.23
N GLY A 126 -31.30 -13.30 -7.37
CA GLY A 126 -30.36 -14.22 -8.02
C GLY A 126 -30.30 -15.57 -7.31
N SER A 127 -30.29 -15.58 -5.98
CA SER A 127 -30.35 -16.81 -5.16
C SER A 127 -31.66 -17.58 -5.38
N VAL A 128 -32.80 -16.90 -5.49
CA VAL A 128 -34.09 -17.53 -5.82
C VAL A 128 -34.05 -18.18 -7.21
N VAL A 129 -33.49 -17.50 -8.23
CA VAL A 129 -33.31 -18.08 -9.57
C VAL A 129 -32.35 -19.27 -9.54
N LEU A 130 -31.21 -19.15 -8.84
CA LEU A 130 -30.22 -20.22 -8.73
C LEU A 130 -30.78 -21.45 -8.03
N SER A 131 -31.54 -21.26 -6.95
CA SER A 131 -32.25 -22.32 -6.23
C SER A 131 -33.27 -23.04 -7.14
N GLN A 132 -34.05 -22.29 -7.93
CA GLN A 132 -34.96 -22.85 -8.92
C GLN A 132 -34.24 -23.65 -10.03
N ILE A 133 -33.05 -23.23 -10.45
CA ILE A 133 -32.21 -24.01 -11.37
C ILE A 133 -31.70 -25.29 -10.69
N ALA A 134 -31.16 -25.18 -9.48
CA ALA A 134 -30.62 -26.28 -8.69
C ALA A 134 -31.67 -27.32 -8.24
N MET A 135 -32.95 -26.95 -8.22
CA MET A 135 -34.06 -27.85 -7.90
C MET A 135 -34.67 -28.56 -9.12
N ARG A 136 -34.39 -28.12 -10.35
CA ARG A 136 -34.93 -28.76 -11.58
C ARG A 136 -34.38 -30.16 -11.86
N SER A 137 -33.12 -30.44 -11.51
CA SER A 137 -32.49 -31.76 -11.70
C SER A 137 -31.16 -31.88 -10.95
N PRO A 138 -30.68 -33.11 -10.63
CA PRO A 138 -29.37 -33.33 -10.00
C PRO A 138 -28.20 -32.69 -10.77
N ARG A 139 -28.19 -32.80 -12.11
CA ARG A 139 -27.16 -32.18 -12.95
C ARG A 139 -27.17 -30.66 -12.86
N ALA A 140 -28.36 -30.03 -12.84
CA ALA A 140 -28.48 -28.58 -12.72
C ALA A 140 -28.00 -28.08 -11.35
N ARG A 141 -28.28 -28.83 -10.27
CA ARG A 141 -27.70 -28.60 -8.94
C ARG A 141 -26.18 -28.62 -8.94
N THR A 142 -25.61 -29.65 -9.58
CA THR A 142 -24.15 -29.82 -9.68
C THR A 142 -23.51 -28.65 -10.42
N PHE A 143 -24.08 -28.20 -11.55
CA PHE A 143 -23.59 -27.01 -12.26
C PHE A 143 -23.82 -25.71 -11.46
N SER A 144 -24.94 -25.54 -10.77
CA SER A 144 -25.18 -24.37 -9.90
C SER A 144 -24.16 -24.26 -8.75
N ILE A 145 -23.74 -25.39 -8.18
CA ILE A 145 -22.67 -25.45 -7.19
C ILE A 145 -21.32 -25.11 -7.84
N ALA A 146 -21.00 -25.70 -9.00
CA ALA A 146 -19.77 -25.40 -9.73
C ALA A 146 -19.62 -23.90 -10.07
N SER A 147 -20.68 -23.21 -10.50
CA SER A 147 -20.64 -21.77 -10.79
C SER A 147 -20.28 -20.92 -9.56
N VAL A 148 -20.79 -21.28 -8.37
CA VAL A 148 -20.45 -20.58 -7.11
C VAL A 148 -19.04 -20.91 -6.65
N ILE A 149 -18.57 -22.14 -6.83
CA ILE A 149 -17.18 -22.54 -6.55
C ILE A 149 -16.21 -21.79 -7.47
N PHE A 150 -16.52 -21.65 -8.76
CA PHE A 150 -15.71 -20.89 -9.72
C PHE A 150 -15.65 -19.39 -9.38
N LEU A 151 -16.77 -18.82 -8.93
CA LEU A 151 -16.83 -17.44 -8.45
C LEU A 151 -15.94 -17.23 -7.20
N LEU A 152 -15.96 -18.18 -6.26
CA LEU A 152 -15.06 -18.17 -5.10
C LEU A 152 -13.59 -18.31 -5.52
N ALA A 153 -13.26 -19.16 -6.50
CA ALA A 153 -11.90 -19.33 -7.00
C ALA A 153 -11.31 -18.02 -7.57
N ILE A 154 -12.06 -17.31 -8.43
CA ILE A 154 -11.63 -16.02 -8.98
C ILE A 154 -11.50 -14.96 -7.88
N SER A 155 -12.38 -14.99 -6.87
CA SER A 155 -12.32 -14.05 -5.74
C SER A 155 -11.09 -14.29 -4.87
N LEU A 156 -10.74 -15.56 -4.61
CA LEU A 156 -9.57 -15.99 -3.83
C LEU A 156 -8.22 -15.74 -4.53
N ALA A 157 -8.23 -15.30 -5.79
CA ALA A 157 -7.03 -14.86 -6.51
C ALA A 157 -6.68 -13.37 -6.25
N GLY A 158 -7.41 -12.68 -5.37
CA GLY A 158 -7.01 -11.39 -4.80
C GLY A 158 -6.46 -11.56 -3.38
N TRP A 159 -5.66 -10.60 -2.91
CA TRP A 159 -5.12 -10.60 -1.54
C TRP A 159 -6.23 -10.40 -0.50
N ASN A 160 -6.00 -10.83 0.75
CA ASN A 160 -6.89 -10.56 1.89
C ASN A 160 -6.58 -9.19 2.54
N ALA A 161 -6.37 -8.19 1.69
CA ALA A 161 -5.73 -6.93 2.05
C ALA A 161 -6.73 -5.81 2.36
N TRP A 162 -6.35 -4.90 3.25
CA TRP A 162 -7.13 -3.72 3.66
C TRP A 162 -6.25 -2.46 3.66
N TRP A 163 -6.86 -1.29 3.68
CA TRP A 163 -6.15 0.00 3.57
C TRP A 163 -5.37 0.35 4.85
N TYR A 164 -4.06 0.66 4.67
CA TYR A 164 -3.15 1.15 5.71
C TYR A 164 -3.21 0.28 6.98
N VAL A 165 -3.26 0.88 8.18
CA VAL A 165 -3.36 0.21 9.49
C VAL A 165 -4.48 -0.85 9.62
N SER A 166 -5.46 -0.87 8.72
CA SER A 166 -6.51 -1.91 8.70
C SER A 166 -5.96 -3.30 8.38
N SER A 167 -4.78 -3.39 7.75
CA SER A 167 -4.07 -4.64 7.48
C SER A 167 -3.21 -5.14 8.64
N PHE A 168 -3.04 -4.38 9.73
CA PHE A 168 -2.15 -4.76 10.82
C PHE A 168 -2.57 -6.10 11.46
N GLY A 169 -1.69 -7.09 11.36
CA GLY A 169 -1.92 -8.46 11.82
C GLY A 169 -2.89 -9.30 10.96
N ILE A 170 -3.44 -8.80 9.86
CA ILE A 170 -4.36 -9.55 8.98
C ILE A 170 -3.63 -10.70 8.26
N PRO A 171 -4.19 -11.94 8.19
CA PRO A 171 -3.56 -13.03 7.44
C PRO A 171 -3.63 -12.81 5.93
N TRP A 172 -2.52 -13.00 5.20
CA TRP A 172 -2.41 -12.81 3.74
C TRP A 172 -2.80 -11.40 3.26
N TRP A 173 -2.32 -10.38 3.97
CA TRP A 173 -2.54 -8.96 3.65
C TRP A 173 -1.77 -8.47 2.41
N ASP A 174 -0.77 -9.24 1.99
CA ASP A 174 0.27 -8.95 0.99
C ASP A 174 0.29 -9.97 -0.16
N ARG A 175 -0.46 -11.07 -0.03
CA ARG A 175 -0.43 -12.21 -0.94
C ARG A 175 -1.78 -12.92 -1.01
N THR A 176 -1.92 -13.85 -1.94
CA THR A 176 -3.11 -14.71 -2.05
C THR A 176 -3.29 -15.60 -0.81
N VAL A 177 -4.54 -15.98 -0.52
CA VAL A 177 -4.85 -16.89 0.60
C VAL A 177 -4.28 -18.27 0.27
N GLN A 178 -3.30 -18.74 1.05
CA GLN A 178 -2.54 -19.97 0.74
C GLN A 178 -2.07 -20.73 1.99
N LEU A 179 -1.82 -22.04 1.84
CA LEU A 179 -1.30 -22.90 2.89
C LEU A 179 -0.15 -23.76 2.36
N LYS A 180 1.05 -23.62 2.94
CA LYS A 180 2.29 -24.31 2.49
C LYS A 180 2.57 -24.15 0.99
N ALA A 181 2.59 -22.90 0.51
CA ALA A 181 2.73 -22.54 -0.91
C ALA A 181 1.63 -23.08 -1.86
N ILE A 182 0.53 -23.65 -1.34
CA ILE A 182 -0.62 -24.07 -2.14
C ILE A 182 -1.72 -23.01 -2.00
N GLU A 183 -1.98 -22.30 -3.10
CA GLU A 183 -3.01 -21.26 -3.15
C GLU A 183 -4.45 -21.81 -3.07
N ALA A 184 -5.30 -21.14 -2.31
CA ALA A 184 -6.71 -21.50 -2.16
C ALA A 184 -7.51 -21.29 -3.45
N ASN A 185 -7.15 -20.29 -4.28
CA ASN A 185 -7.76 -20.08 -5.62
C ASN A 185 -7.71 -21.36 -6.48
N THR A 186 -6.59 -22.08 -6.44
CA THR A 186 -6.23 -23.20 -7.30
C THR A 186 -6.84 -24.49 -6.78
N VAL A 187 -6.84 -24.69 -5.45
CA VAL A 187 -7.59 -25.78 -4.81
C VAL A 187 -9.10 -25.64 -5.08
N VAL A 188 -9.66 -24.43 -4.92
CA VAL A 188 -11.09 -24.17 -5.16
C VAL A 188 -11.43 -24.27 -6.65
N LEU A 189 -10.55 -23.83 -7.56
CA LEU A 189 -10.69 -24.03 -9.01
C LEU A 189 -10.68 -25.52 -9.39
N ALA A 190 -9.74 -26.31 -8.86
CA ALA A 190 -9.65 -27.75 -9.09
C ALA A 190 -10.91 -28.49 -8.58
N LEU A 191 -11.41 -28.14 -7.39
CA LEU A 191 -12.69 -28.63 -6.88
C LEU A 191 -13.85 -28.22 -7.81
N GLY A 192 -13.85 -26.99 -8.33
CA GLY A 192 -14.81 -26.52 -9.33
C GLY A 192 -14.81 -27.38 -10.59
N LEU A 193 -13.63 -27.65 -11.16
CA LEU A 193 -13.45 -28.50 -12.35
C LEU A 193 -13.91 -29.94 -12.10
N ILE A 194 -13.64 -30.51 -10.91
CA ILE A 194 -14.14 -31.83 -10.51
C ILE A 194 -15.68 -31.84 -10.45
N VAL A 195 -16.31 -30.81 -9.87
CA VAL A 195 -17.78 -30.69 -9.82
C VAL A 195 -18.36 -30.49 -11.24
N VAL A 196 -17.70 -29.74 -12.13
CA VAL A 196 -18.07 -29.65 -13.55
C VAL A 196 -18.00 -31.02 -14.23
N ALA A 197 -16.92 -31.78 -14.05
CA ALA A 197 -16.76 -33.12 -14.62
C ALA A 197 -17.85 -34.09 -14.14
N ILE A 198 -18.20 -34.04 -12.85
CA ILE A 198 -19.33 -34.80 -12.27
C ILE A 198 -20.66 -34.35 -12.92
N GLY A 199 -20.86 -33.05 -13.14
CA GLY A 199 -22.04 -32.51 -13.82
C GLY A 199 -22.17 -32.98 -15.28
N ILE A 200 -21.05 -33.02 -16.01
CA ILE A 200 -20.96 -33.55 -17.38
C ILE A 200 -21.29 -35.05 -17.38
N TYR A 201 -20.66 -35.84 -16.50
CA TYR A 201 -20.89 -37.28 -16.36
C TYR A 201 -22.35 -37.61 -16.02
N GLN A 202 -22.96 -36.88 -15.09
CA GLN A 202 -24.40 -36.98 -14.80
C GLN A 202 -25.26 -36.65 -16.03
N SER A 203 -24.90 -35.62 -16.80
CA SER A 203 -25.63 -35.22 -18.01
C SER A 203 -25.51 -36.26 -19.13
N LEU A 204 -24.33 -36.88 -19.30
CA LEU A 204 -24.11 -37.98 -20.25
C LEU A 204 -24.92 -39.23 -19.88
N ILE A 205 -24.84 -39.68 -18.61
CA ILE A 205 -25.64 -40.83 -18.13
C ILE A 205 -27.13 -40.56 -18.24
N HIS A 206 -27.60 -39.35 -17.88
CA HIS A 206 -29.00 -38.98 -18.01
C HIS A 206 -29.44 -39.01 -19.49
N SER A 207 -28.61 -38.52 -20.41
CA SER A 207 -28.93 -38.50 -21.84
C SER A 207 -28.96 -39.91 -22.44
N PHE A 208 -28.00 -40.77 -22.05
CA PHE A 208 -27.97 -42.18 -22.47
C PHE A 208 -29.16 -42.97 -21.92
N ARG A 209 -29.50 -42.80 -20.63
CA ARG A 209 -30.68 -43.44 -20.02
C ARG A 209 -31.99 -42.93 -20.61
N LYS A 210 -32.10 -41.63 -20.91
CA LYS A 210 -33.30 -41.08 -21.57
C LYS A 210 -33.47 -41.67 -22.97
N LYS A 211 -32.41 -41.71 -23.81
CA LYS A 211 -32.46 -42.38 -25.13
C LYS A 211 -32.90 -43.84 -25.01
N LYS A 212 -32.32 -44.58 -24.07
CA LYS A 212 -32.71 -45.99 -23.85
C LYS A 212 -34.17 -46.14 -23.36
N ALA A 213 -34.72 -45.17 -22.65
CA ALA A 213 -36.14 -45.14 -22.25
C ALA A 213 -37.08 -44.65 -23.36
N GLU A 214 -36.59 -43.81 -24.29
CA GLU A 214 -37.26 -43.45 -25.55
C GLU A 214 -37.38 -44.68 -26.44
N GLU A 215 -36.27 -45.40 -26.66
CA GLU A 215 -36.19 -46.65 -27.42
C GLU A 215 -37.02 -47.79 -26.81
N ALA A 216 -37.15 -47.84 -25.48
CA ALA A 216 -37.93 -48.85 -24.76
C ALA A 216 -39.40 -48.45 -24.48
N GLY A 217 -39.82 -47.23 -24.84
CA GLY A 217 -41.19 -46.74 -24.61
C GLY A 217 -41.56 -46.45 -23.14
N THR A 218 -40.63 -46.55 -22.20
CA THR A 218 -40.85 -46.43 -20.74
C THR A 218 -40.60 -45.01 -20.18
N LEU A 219 -40.63 -44.00 -21.05
CA LEU A 219 -40.20 -42.63 -20.76
C LEU A 219 -40.87 -42.00 -19.53
N ALA A 220 -42.19 -42.16 -19.36
CA ALA A 220 -42.93 -41.59 -18.23
C ALA A 220 -42.42 -42.12 -16.87
N GLN A 221 -42.12 -43.42 -16.77
CA GLN A 221 -41.60 -44.03 -15.54
C GLN A 221 -40.18 -43.53 -15.23
N PHE A 222 -39.36 -43.30 -16.26
CA PHE A 222 -38.03 -42.71 -16.09
C PHE A 222 -38.08 -41.27 -15.57
N GLU A 223 -39.08 -40.48 -16.00
CA GLU A 223 -39.27 -39.10 -15.53
C GLU A 223 -39.82 -39.06 -14.08
N GLU A 224 -40.75 -39.95 -13.71
CA GLU A 224 -41.21 -40.11 -12.32
C GLU A 224 -40.09 -40.55 -11.36
N GLU A 225 -39.30 -41.58 -11.72
CA GLU A 225 -38.14 -42.02 -10.93
C GLU A 225 -37.09 -40.92 -10.76
N SER A 226 -36.92 -40.08 -11.78
CA SER A 226 -35.96 -38.97 -11.76
C SER A 226 -36.44 -37.81 -10.89
N ALA A 227 -37.75 -37.56 -10.86
CA ALA A 227 -38.37 -36.59 -9.95
C ALA A 227 -38.34 -37.06 -8.48
N ALA A 228 -38.49 -38.36 -8.22
CA ALA A 228 -38.51 -38.91 -6.86
C ALA A 228 -37.15 -38.85 -6.12
N LYS A 229 -36.02 -38.76 -6.83
CA LYS A 229 -34.66 -38.84 -6.27
C LYS A 229 -34.14 -37.52 -5.66
N VAL A 230 -35.00 -36.78 -4.96
CA VAL A 230 -34.62 -35.58 -4.20
C VAL A 230 -33.95 -35.98 -2.87
N SER A 231 -32.62 -35.97 -2.85
CA SER A 231 -31.82 -36.23 -1.64
C SER A 231 -32.22 -35.36 -0.44
N ARG A 232 -32.14 -35.91 0.79
CA ARG A 232 -32.33 -35.19 2.07
C ARG A 232 -31.43 -33.94 2.20
N TRP A 233 -30.30 -33.90 1.51
CA TRP A 233 -29.37 -32.75 1.50
C TRP A 233 -29.77 -31.64 0.50
N ALA A 234 -30.92 -31.75 -0.17
CA ALA A 234 -31.37 -30.78 -1.17
C ALA A 234 -31.52 -29.36 -0.60
N GLY A 235 -31.88 -29.19 0.68
CA GLY A 235 -32.02 -27.88 1.31
C GLY A 235 -30.72 -27.06 1.24
N VAL A 236 -29.64 -27.55 1.83
CA VAL A 236 -28.32 -26.88 1.83
C VAL A 236 -27.79 -26.70 0.40
N MET A 237 -27.89 -27.74 -0.44
CA MET A 237 -27.47 -27.66 -1.85
C MET A 237 -28.38 -26.79 -2.75
N SER A 238 -29.50 -26.25 -2.25
CA SER A 238 -30.35 -25.32 -2.99
C SER A 238 -29.99 -23.85 -2.80
N ALA A 239 -29.09 -23.53 -1.86
CA ALA A 239 -28.64 -22.17 -1.53
C ALA A 239 -27.10 -22.02 -1.53
N PRO A 240 -26.37 -22.51 -2.56
CA PRO A 240 -24.89 -22.50 -2.54
C PRO A 240 -24.31 -21.10 -2.44
N LEU A 241 -24.94 -20.08 -3.04
CA LEU A 241 -24.49 -18.70 -2.95
C LEU A 241 -24.61 -18.12 -1.53
N ALA A 242 -25.68 -18.46 -0.79
CA ALA A 242 -25.83 -18.01 0.60
C ALA A 242 -24.72 -18.60 1.50
N VAL A 243 -24.34 -19.86 1.26
CA VAL A 243 -23.20 -20.49 1.94
C VAL A 243 -21.88 -19.78 1.60
N ALA A 244 -21.66 -19.40 0.34
CA ALA A 244 -20.49 -18.63 -0.08
C ALA A 244 -20.43 -17.25 0.58
N CYS A 245 -21.53 -16.51 0.63
CA CYS A 245 -21.60 -15.21 1.31
C CYS A 245 -21.32 -15.34 2.82
N ILE A 246 -21.89 -16.34 3.49
CA ILE A 246 -21.63 -16.61 4.92
C ILE A 246 -20.15 -16.96 5.14
N ALA A 247 -19.55 -17.75 4.24
CA ALA A 247 -18.14 -18.12 4.33
C ALA A 247 -17.20 -16.91 4.18
N ILE A 248 -17.43 -16.03 3.20
CA ILE A 248 -16.58 -14.83 2.98
C ILE A 248 -16.77 -13.79 4.09
N VAL A 249 -17.99 -13.57 4.57
CA VAL A 249 -18.24 -12.68 5.72
C VAL A 249 -17.59 -13.25 6.99
N GLY A 250 -17.76 -14.55 7.25
CA GLY A 250 -17.13 -15.23 8.38
C GLY A 250 -15.60 -15.18 8.33
N PHE A 251 -15.01 -15.37 7.14
CA PHE A 251 -13.57 -15.25 6.90
C PHE A 251 -13.06 -13.82 7.12
N SER A 252 -13.82 -12.81 6.69
CA SER A 252 -13.47 -11.39 6.91
C SER A 252 -13.51 -11.05 8.41
N CYS A 253 -14.56 -11.46 9.13
CA CYS A 253 -14.66 -11.29 10.58
C CYS A 253 -13.56 -12.06 11.33
N ALA A 254 -13.24 -13.27 10.91
CA ALA A 254 -12.14 -14.05 11.48
C ALA A 254 -10.76 -13.42 11.22
N SER A 255 -10.56 -12.80 10.06
CA SER A 255 -9.34 -12.06 9.72
C SER A 255 -9.12 -10.88 10.66
N PHE A 256 -10.14 -10.02 10.86
CA PHE A 256 -10.06 -8.92 11.82
C PHE A 256 -9.95 -9.39 13.27
N ALA A 257 -10.64 -10.48 13.66
CA ALA A 257 -10.49 -11.06 14.99
C ALA A 257 -9.07 -11.60 15.24
N LYS A 258 -8.44 -12.23 14.23
CA LYS A 258 -7.01 -12.60 14.28
C LYS A 258 -6.15 -11.34 14.39
N GLY A 259 -6.36 -10.33 13.55
CA GLY A 259 -5.57 -9.09 13.58
C GLY A 259 -5.56 -8.42 14.96
N TYR A 260 -6.74 -8.27 15.57
CA TYR A 260 -6.90 -7.74 16.94
C TYR A 260 -6.18 -8.58 18.02
N VAL A 261 -6.17 -9.92 17.88
CA VAL A 261 -5.51 -10.83 18.84
C VAL A 261 -4.01 -10.98 18.57
N ALA A 262 -3.55 -10.82 17.33
CA ALA A 262 -2.13 -10.81 16.98
C ALA A 262 -1.48 -9.50 17.45
N GLN A 263 -2.18 -8.37 17.29
CA GLN A 263 -1.79 -7.08 17.86
C GLN A 263 -2.28 -6.93 19.31
N ALA A 264 -2.14 -7.99 20.13
CA ALA A 264 -2.53 -7.98 21.53
C ALA A 264 -1.71 -6.98 22.38
N ASP A 265 -0.47 -6.70 21.98
CA ASP A 265 0.48 -5.87 22.73
C ASP A 265 0.85 -4.55 22.01
N SER A 266 0.53 -4.42 20.72
CA SER A 266 0.74 -3.22 19.88
C SER A 266 -0.59 -2.61 19.35
N TYR A 267 -0.56 -1.70 18.37
CA TYR A 267 -1.75 -1.03 17.83
C TYR A 267 -2.63 -1.94 16.95
N SER A 268 -3.94 -1.75 17.05
CA SER A 268 -4.88 -2.12 15.98
C SER A 268 -6.07 -1.17 15.96
N VAL A 269 -6.71 -1.03 14.79
CA VAL A 269 -7.92 -0.21 14.63
C VAL A 269 -9.03 -0.63 15.61
N GLY A 270 -9.14 -1.92 15.94
CA GLY A 270 -10.08 -2.40 16.97
C GLY A 270 -9.76 -1.93 18.38
N LYS A 271 -8.47 -1.83 18.74
CA LYS A 271 -8.02 -1.24 20.02
C LYS A 271 -8.26 0.27 20.06
N GLY A 272 -7.85 1.02 19.03
CA GLY A 272 -8.01 2.48 18.97
C GLY A 272 -9.47 2.92 19.13
N ASN A 273 -10.40 2.22 18.49
CA ASN A 273 -11.84 2.42 18.70
C ASN A 273 -12.29 2.10 20.14
N LEU A 274 -11.78 1.05 20.77
CA LEU A 274 -12.15 0.67 22.14
C LEU A 274 -11.54 1.59 23.21
N ALA A 275 -10.35 2.13 22.96
CA ALA A 275 -9.70 3.17 23.75
C ALA A 275 -10.47 4.51 23.63
N SER A 276 -10.88 4.88 22.41
CA SER A 276 -11.69 6.09 22.16
C SER A 276 -13.02 6.06 22.92
N LEU A 277 -13.65 4.89 23.07
CA LEU A 277 -14.86 4.70 23.89
C LEU A 277 -14.64 4.88 25.41
N ARG A 278 -13.39 4.97 25.87
CA ARG A 278 -12.99 5.28 27.26
C ARG A 278 -12.55 6.73 27.45
N GLY A 279 -12.29 7.46 26.36
CA GLY A 279 -11.70 8.81 26.34
C GLY A 279 -10.24 8.86 25.88
N GLU A 280 -9.60 7.72 25.63
CA GLU A 280 -8.24 7.59 25.07
C GLU A 280 -8.34 7.72 23.53
N SER A 281 -8.47 8.95 23.02
CA SER A 281 -8.88 9.20 21.63
C SER A 281 -7.76 9.34 20.60
N CYS A 282 -6.49 9.46 20.99
CA CYS A 282 -5.41 9.81 20.04
C CYS A 282 -4.91 8.63 19.18
N SER A 283 -5.43 7.42 19.45
CA SER A 283 -5.44 6.27 18.56
C SER A 283 -4.05 5.75 18.15
N LEU A 284 -3.51 6.12 16.98
CA LEU A 284 -2.17 5.69 16.57
C LEU A 284 -1.07 6.54 17.23
N ALA A 285 -1.34 7.81 17.54
CA ALA A 285 -0.39 8.70 18.21
C ALA A 285 0.08 8.17 19.58
N ASP A 286 -0.80 7.45 20.29
CA ASP A 286 -0.48 6.85 21.60
C ASP A 286 0.38 5.58 21.47
N ALA A 287 0.53 5.03 20.27
CA ALA A 287 1.35 3.85 19.96
C ALA A 287 2.59 4.15 19.10
N THR A 288 2.61 5.28 18.36
CA THR A 288 3.78 5.79 17.66
C THR A 288 4.75 6.44 18.64
N MET A 289 5.93 5.84 18.76
CA MET A 289 7.06 6.34 19.52
C MET A 289 8.05 7.05 18.58
N VAL A 290 8.70 8.10 19.08
CA VAL A 290 9.74 8.88 18.40
C VAL A 290 10.97 8.99 19.28
N GLU A 291 12.16 9.08 18.68
CA GLU A 291 13.39 9.33 19.44
C GLU A 291 13.44 10.77 19.97
N THR A 292 13.82 10.94 21.24
CA THR A 292 14.00 12.25 21.87
C THR A 292 15.46 12.72 21.88
N ASN A 293 16.41 11.81 21.68
CA ASN A 293 17.86 12.04 21.92
C ASN A 293 18.80 11.41 20.87
N THR A 294 18.36 11.24 19.62
CA THR A 294 19.04 10.53 18.51
C THR A 294 20.56 10.76 18.38
N ASN A 295 21.04 12.00 18.61
CA ASN A 295 22.46 12.34 18.48
C ASN A 295 23.31 12.05 19.73
N ASP A 296 22.68 11.83 20.89
CA ASP A 296 23.34 11.62 22.18
C ASP A 296 23.19 10.18 22.71
N SER A 297 22.44 9.32 22.01
CA SER A 297 22.11 7.93 22.39
C SER A 297 23.00 6.84 21.78
N PHE A 298 24.00 7.22 20.98
CA PHE A 298 24.98 6.30 20.43
C PHE A 298 25.76 5.55 21.52
N LEU A 299 25.95 4.25 21.32
CA LEU A 299 26.69 3.42 22.26
C LEU A 299 28.18 3.80 22.25
N ARG A 300 28.83 3.61 23.39
CA ARG A 300 30.26 3.93 23.56
C ARG A 300 31.11 2.69 23.30
N PRO A 301 32.18 2.77 22.49
CA PRO A 301 33.09 1.66 22.33
C PRO A 301 33.79 1.36 23.66
N VAL A 302 34.13 0.09 23.89
CA VAL A 302 34.78 -0.42 25.10
C VAL A 302 36.23 0.08 25.21
N GLU A 303 36.89 0.25 24.07
CA GLU A 303 38.22 0.85 23.94
C GLU A 303 38.20 1.93 22.83
N GLY A 304 39.30 2.66 22.61
CA GLY A 304 39.42 3.62 21.50
C GLY A 304 38.65 4.94 21.66
N GLU A 305 38.50 5.67 20.54
CA GLU A 305 37.69 6.89 20.43
C GLU A 305 36.48 6.65 19.52
N PHE A 306 35.33 7.27 19.82
CA PHE A 306 34.07 7.05 19.09
C PHE A 306 34.18 7.27 17.57
N LYS A 307 35.01 8.22 17.11
CA LYS A 307 35.24 8.48 15.68
C LYS A 307 35.82 7.27 14.90
N ASP A 308 36.61 6.43 15.58
CA ASP A 308 37.32 5.28 15.01
C ASP A 308 36.56 3.96 15.26
N SER A 309 35.46 4.01 16.02
CA SER A 309 34.73 2.83 16.53
C SER A 309 34.16 1.90 15.46
N LEU A 310 33.98 2.40 14.23
CA LEU A 310 33.53 1.59 13.10
C LEU A 310 34.59 0.61 12.56
N VAL A 311 35.84 0.63 13.05
CA VAL A 311 36.89 -0.31 12.63
C VAL A 311 37.55 -0.98 13.84
N ASP A 312 37.38 -2.29 13.98
CA ASP A 312 38.28 -3.12 14.80
C ASP A 312 39.57 -3.39 14.02
N SER A 313 40.70 -2.89 14.53
CA SER A 313 42.01 -3.04 13.88
C SER A 313 42.64 -4.44 14.05
N SER A 314 41.97 -5.36 14.77
CA SER A 314 42.40 -6.74 14.96
C SER A 314 41.70 -7.74 14.03
N GLU A 315 40.61 -7.33 13.38
CA GLU A 315 39.82 -8.11 12.43
C GLU A 315 40.10 -7.66 10.98
N ASP A 316 39.68 -8.46 9.99
CA ASP A 316 39.79 -8.07 8.57
C ASP A 316 38.86 -6.88 8.26
N HIS A 317 39.41 -5.87 7.58
CA HIS A 317 38.69 -4.66 7.17
C HIS A 317 39.18 -4.19 5.79
N TYR A 318 38.34 -4.30 4.76
CA TYR A 318 38.64 -3.85 3.40
C TYR A 318 37.36 -3.56 2.60
N GLY A 319 37.49 -2.75 1.54
CA GLY A 319 36.36 -2.38 0.66
C GLY A 319 35.36 -1.39 1.25
N PHE A 320 35.40 -1.12 2.57
CA PHE A 320 34.60 -0.08 3.21
C PHE A 320 35.33 1.27 3.31
N GLY A 321 34.57 2.37 3.31
CA GLY A 321 35.09 3.72 3.53
C GLY A 321 34.03 4.79 3.83
N PRO A 322 34.43 5.96 4.36
CA PRO A 322 33.51 7.00 4.83
C PRO A 322 32.79 7.77 3.72
N ASN A 323 33.26 7.64 2.46
CA ASN A 323 32.69 8.24 1.26
C ASN A 323 32.33 7.17 0.20
N MET A 324 32.24 5.89 0.59
CA MET A 324 31.79 4.79 -0.27
C MET A 324 30.30 4.57 -0.05
N ILE A 325 29.52 5.61 -0.38
CA ILE A 325 28.06 5.67 -0.26
C ILE A 325 27.56 6.32 -1.54
N LYS A 326 26.45 5.85 -2.10
CA LYS A 326 25.89 6.43 -3.32
C LYS A 326 25.38 7.86 -3.05
N GLU A 327 25.71 8.81 -3.93
CA GLU A 327 25.35 10.22 -3.75
C GLU A 327 23.84 10.47 -3.82
N ASP A 328 23.12 9.68 -4.62
CA ASP A 328 21.65 9.74 -4.78
C ASP A 328 21.04 8.34 -4.62
N ILE A 329 20.09 8.22 -3.71
CA ILE A 329 19.50 6.97 -3.24
C ILE A 329 17.98 6.99 -3.51
N GLU A 330 17.61 6.95 -4.80
CA GLU A 330 16.23 6.62 -5.20
C GLU A 330 15.83 5.22 -4.67
N PRO A 331 14.57 5.02 -4.24
CA PRO A 331 14.10 3.74 -3.73
C PRO A 331 13.96 2.73 -4.88
N GLU A 332 14.09 1.43 -4.59
CA GLU A 332 13.65 0.40 -5.53
C GLU A 332 12.13 0.49 -5.77
N ASN A 333 11.65 -0.18 -6.83
CA ASN A 333 10.24 -0.22 -7.19
C ASN A 333 9.41 -1.01 -6.15
N LEU A 334 9.16 -0.41 -4.98
CA LEU A 334 8.23 -0.91 -3.98
C LEU A 334 6.87 -1.17 -4.64
N ASN A 335 6.19 -2.22 -4.20
CA ASN A 335 4.94 -2.65 -4.83
C ASN A 335 3.78 -1.67 -4.54
N SER A 336 3.69 -0.58 -5.29
CA SER A 336 2.60 0.42 -5.29
C SER A 336 1.20 -0.18 -5.48
N ALA A 337 1.13 -1.40 -6.03
CA ALA A 337 -0.10 -2.20 -6.08
C ALA A 337 -0.74 -2.36 -4.67
N SER A 338 0.05 -2.43 -3.60
CA SER A 338 -0.42 -2.44 -2.21
C SER A 338 -1.41 -1.31 -1.90
N VAL A 339 -1.30 -0.14 -2.53
CA VAL A 339 -2.13 1.04 -2.26
C VAL A 339 -3.00 1.49 -3.45
N GLY A 340 -3.08 0.69 -4.52
CA GLY A 340 -4.11 0.83 -5.56
C GLY A 340 -4.13 2.17 -6.30
N ALA A 341 -2.98 2.83 -6.46
CA ALA A 341 -2.87 4.16 -7.05
C ALA A 341 -3.06 4.14 -8.58
N ILE A 342 -4.30 4.39 -9.05
CA ILE A 342 -4.63 4.60 -10.48
C ILE A 342 -4.21 6.02 -10.94
N ALA A 343 -3.01 6.48 -10.56
CA ALA A 343 -2.51 7.83 -10.79
C ALA A 343 -1.78 7.99 -12.15
N ASN A 344 -2.31 7.34 -13.21
CA ASN A 344 -1.82 7.42 -14.59
C ASN A 344 -0.29 7.24 -14.75
N SER A 345 0.33 6.38 -13.95
CA SER A 345 1.72 5.98 -14.12
C SER A 345 1.87 5.16 -15.40
N SER A 346 2.29 5.80 -16.49
CA SER A 346 2.77 5.12 -17.69
C SER A 346 4.20 4.58 -17.46
N SER A 347 4.37 3.82 -16.39
CA SER A 347 5.54 2.99 -16.15
C SER A 347 5.57 1.90 -17.22
N GLY A 348 6.57 1.94 -18.11
CA GLY A 348 6.73 0.94 -19.16
C GLY A 348 7.05 -0.45 -18.58
N ASP A 349 6.62 -1.50 -19.27
CA ASP A 349 6.88 -2.90 -18.89
C ASP A 349 8.40 -3.18 -18.78
N SER A 350 8.89 -3.37 -17.55
CA SER A 350 10.13 -4.10 -17.25
C SER A 350 9.76 -5.54 -16.83
N SER A 351 9.24 -6.32 -17.78
CA SER A 351 8.70 -7.65 -17.51
C SER A 351 9.74 -8.64 -16.95
N SER A 352 9.39 -9.29 -15.85
CA SER A 352 10.12 -10.36 -15.13
C SER A 352 11.19 -11.14 -15.92
N SER A 353 12.44 -11.07 -15.44
CA SER A 353 13.57 -11.90 -15.87
C SER A 353 13.46 -13.34 -15.35
N ASN A 354 12.65 -14.17 -16.01
CA ASN A 354 12.64 -15.62 -15.79
C ASN A 354 13.55 -16.33 -16.81
N GLU A 355 14.64 -16.95 -16.35
CA GLU A 355 15.50 -17.77 -17.21
C GLU A 355 14.76 -19.02 -17.71
N GLN A 356 14.62 -19.17 -19.04
CA GLN A 356 14.46 -20.51 -19.62
C GLN A 356 15.14 -20.63 -20.98
N LYS A 357 16.01 -21.63 -21.12
CA LYS A 357 16.94 -21.80 -22.25
C LYS A 357 16.31 -22.55 -23.44
N ASP A 358 16.76 -22.16 -24.63
CA ASP A 358 16.76 -22.88 -25.91
C ASP A 358 15.47 -23.53 -26.44
N ALA A 359 14.92 -22.94 -27.51
CA ALA A 359 14.64 -23.68 -28.75
C ALA A 359 14.53 -22.76 -29.99
N THR A 360 15.18 -23.15 -31.09
CA THR A 360 15.27 -22.41 -32.36
C THR A 360 13.99 -22.49 -33.22
N ALA A 361 13.68 -21.42 -33.97
CA ALA A 361 13.50 -21.41 -35.46
C ALA A 361 12.26 -20.67 -36.08
N THR A 362 12.56 -19.89 -37.12
CA THR A 362 11.79 -19.59 -38.35
C THR A 362 10.37 -18.97 -38.29
N ASP A 363 10.34 -17.67 -38.60
CA ASP A 363 9.83 -17.10 -39.88
C ASP A 363 8.44 -17.51 -40.41
N ALA A 364 7.51 -16.54 -40.43
CA ALA A 364 6.57 -16.30 -41.52
C ALA A 364 6.10 -14.82 -41.52
N THR A 365 5.83 -14.25 -42.70
CA THR A 365 5.43 -12.84 -42.92
C THR A 365 4.04 -12.74 -43.58
N ILE A 366 3.61 -11.51 -43.98
CA ILE A 366 2.46 -11.18 -44.86
C ILE A 366 1.10 -11.03 -44.10
N ASP A 367 0.28 -9.98 -44.24
CA ASP A 367 0.33 -8.79 -45.14
C ASP A 367 -0.20 -7.47 -44.49
N SER A 368 0.10 -6.37 -45.17
CA SER A 368 -0.60 -5.06 -45.23
C SER A 368 -2.00 -5.15 -45.90
N VAL A 369 -2.86 -4.13 -46.09
CA VAL A 369 -2.86 -2.64 -46.01
C VAL A 369 -4.24 -2.22 -45.40
N SER A 370 -4.86 -1.01 -45.41
CA SER A 370 -4.72 0.38 -45.91
C SER A 370 -5.84 1.23 -45.24
N ASP A 371 -5.91 2.58 -45.25
CA ASP A 371 -4.99 3.68 -45.59
C ASP A 371 -5.50 4.98 -44.91
N ALA A 372 -4.59 5.95 -44.68
CA ALA A 372 -4.66 7.44 -44.75
C ALA A 372 -5.98 8.22 -44.45
N ASP A 373 -6.01 9.51 -44.08
CA ASP A 373 -5.02 10.60 -43.93
C ASP A 373 -5.67 11.67 -42.99
N SER A 374 -5.07 12.71 -42.40
CA SER A 374 -3.71 13.30 -42.36
C SER A 374 -3.55 14.06 -41.01
N GLY A 375 -2.40 14.62 -40.59
CA GLY A 375 -1.03 14.60 -41.10
C GLY A 375 -0.24 15.83 -40.61
N SER A 376 0.79 15.62 -39.76
CA SER A 376 1.77 16.66 -39.40
C SER A 376 3.08 16.00 -38.94
N THR A 377 4.17 16.26 -39.67
CA THR A 377 5.49 15.66 -39.43
C THR A 377 6.46 16.64 -38.79
N SER A 378 7.08 16.25 -37.68
CA SER A 378 8.41 16.72 -37.26
C SER A 378 9.21 15.52 -36.75
N ALA A 379 10.52 15.54 -36.99
CA ALA A 379 11.37 14.37 -36.78
C ALA A 379 11.59 14.07 -35.29
N ALA A 380 11.64 12.78 -34.94
CA ALA A 380 12.22 12.32 -33.70
C ALA A 380 13.75 12.22 -33.85
N GLU A 381 14.45 13.28 -33.48
CA GLU A 381 15.87 13.15 -33.10
C GLU A 381 15.93 12.67 -31.66
N GLY A 382 16.69 11.58 -31.41
CA GLY A 382 16.82 10.98 -30.09
C GLY A 382 17.76 11.77 -29.19
N SER A 383 17.28 12.88 -28.62
CA SER A 383 17.91 13.44 -27.42
C SER A 383 17.42 12.67 -26.20
N SER A 384 18.32 11.92 -25.56
CA SER A 384 18.15 11.53 -24.16
C SER A 384 18.25 12.79 -23.30
N GLN A 385 17.16 13.55 -23.21
CA GLN A 385 17.00 14.51 -22.13
C GLN A 385 16.79 13.69 -20.86
N ASP A 386 17.90 13.49 -20.17
CA ASP A 386 17.93 13.27 -18.74
C ASP A 386 17.07 14.34 -18.07
N SER A 387 15.85 13.95 -17.70
CA SER A 387 14.91 14.82 -17.02
C SER A 387 15.11 14.60 -15.52
N SER A 388 16.11 15.30 -14.97
CA SER A 388 16.23 15.46 -13.53
C SER A 388 14.86 15.85 -12.98
N LYS A 389 14.31 15.03 -12.07
CA LYS A 389 13.30 15.56 -11.17
C LYS A 389 14.05 16.57 -10.32
N ASP A 390 13.80 17.86 -10.51
CA ASP A 390 14.34 18.92 -9.67
C ASP A 390 13.63 18.90 -8.29
N SER A 391 13.76 17.78 -7.60
CA SER A 391 13.35 17.53 -6.22
C SER A 391 14.41 18.14 -5.30
N GLU A 392 14.36 19.46 -5.14
CA GLU A 392 15.30 20.18 -4.26
C GLU A 392 15.24 19.59 -2.84
N VAL A 393 16.36 19.02 -2.38
CA VAL A 393 16.40 17.95 -1.35
C VAL A 393 15.62 18.31 -0.07
N THR A 394 14.44 17.72 0.07
CA THR A 394 13.60 17.74 1.29
C THR A 394 13.52 16.39 2.00
N ASP A 395 13.90 15.30 1.32
CA ASP A 395 14.01 13.95 1.89
C ASP A 395 15.47 13.64 2.28
N SER A 396 15.78 13.81 3.57
CA SER A 396 17.10 13.51 4.13
C SER A 396 17.52 12.03 4.04
N SER A 397 16.60 11.11 3.69
CA SER A 397 16.90 9.67 3.56
C SER A 397 17.42 9.27 2.17
N ALA A 398 17.30 10.17 1.17
CA ALA A 398 17.78 9.96 -0.20
C ALA A 398 19.29 10.20 -0.38
N GLY A 399 20.03 10.61 0.66
CA GLY A 399 21.48 10.82 0.60
C GLY A 399 21.88 12.27 0.32
N GLY A 400 22.80 12.47 -0.63
CA GLY A 400 23.41 13.76 -0.97
C GLY A 400 24.83 13.95 -0.42
N VAL A 401 25.56 14.93 -0.97
CA VAL A 401 26.94 15.29 -0.57
C VAL A 401 26.99 16.69 0.05
N ARG A 402 27.72 16.86 1.15
CA ARG A 402 28.05 18.16 1.76
C ARG A 402 29.41 18.66 1.30
N GLY A 403 29.57 19.98 1.22
CA GLY A 403 30.90 20.61 1.12
C GLY A 403 31.70 20.64 2.44
N THR A 404 31.42 19.75 3.41
CA THR A 404 32.05 19.73 4.74
C THR A 404 32.32 18.33 5.26
N LEU A 405 33.57 18.12 5.72
CA LEU A 405 34.06 16.90 6.34
C LEU A 405 33.42 16.66 7.72
N GLY A 406 32.90 15.46 7.93
CA GLY A 406 32.47 14.94 9.22
C GLY A 406 33.61 14.31 10.03
N ILE A 407 33.24 13.74 11.17
CA ILE A 407 34.17 13.30 12.24
C ILE A 407 35.24 12.29 11.79
N ASN A 408 34.92 11.43 10.81
CA ASN A 408 35.83 10.45 10.21
C ASN A 408 36.21 10.79 8.75
N GLY A 409 36.00 12.03 8.31
CA GLY A 409 36.30 12.48 6.95
C GLY A 409 35.20 12.21 5.91
N SER A 410 34.00 11.85 6.34
CA SER A 410 32.85 11.71 5.44
C SER A 410 32.28 13.07 4.99
N GLU A 411 32.09 13.25 3.69
CA GLU A 411 31.37 14.38 3.08
C GLU A 411 29.89 14.04 2.85
N MET A 412 29.50 12.76 2.97
CA MET A 412 28.14 12.26 2.69
C MET A 412 27.11 12.75 3.71
N HIS A 413 25.95 13.23 3.24
CA HIS A 413 24.84 13.66 4.08
C HIS A 413 24.33 12.48 4.93
N LEU A 414 24.05 12.75 6.20
CA LEU A 414 23.49 11.73 7.11
C LEU A 414 21.97 11.95 7.23
N PRO A 415 21.19 10.87 7.37
CA PRO A 415 19.74 10.95 7.56
C PRO A 415 19.40 11.47 8.98
N PHE A 416 18.11 11.63 9.27
CA PHE A 416 17.58 11.79 10.62
C PHE A 416 18.15 12.98 11.44
N ASN A 417 18.66 14.00 10.74
CA ASN A 417 19.43 15.11 11.33
C ASN A 417 20.59 14.63 12.23
N LEU A 418 21.28 13.57 11.81
CA LEU A 418 22.48 13.07 12.48
C LEU A 418 23.64 14.06 12.34
N ASP A 419 24.24 14.40 13.47
CA ASP A 419 25.34 15.34 13.60
C ASP A 419 26.63 14.72 13.05
N TYR A 420 26.88 14.95 11.77
CA TYR A 420 28.08 14.51 11.05
C TYR A 420 29.40 14.98 11.69
N THR A 421 29.39 15.98 12.58
CA THR A 421 30.58 16.40 13.34
C THR A 421 30.86 15.51 14.56
N LYS A 422 29.97 14.58 14.88
CA LYS A 422 30.07 13.59 15.96
C LYS A 422 29.94 12.14 15.48
N VAL A 423 29.04 11.88 14.55
CA VAL A 423 28.63 10.53 14.10
C VAL A 423 29.49 10.08 12.91
N PRO A 424 30.31 9.01 13.04
CA PRO A 424 31.02 8.43 11.92
C PRO A 424 30.07 7.59 11.05
N VAL A 425 30.46 7.37 9.80
CA VAL A 425 29.72 6.52 8.84
C VAL A 425 30.71 5.72 7.99
N MET A 426 30.31 4.53 7.54
CA MET A 426 31.03 3.71 6.55
C MET A 426 30.03 3.15 5.54
N GLY A 427 30.48 2.88 4.31
CA GLY A 427 29.77 2.05 3.34
C GLY A 427 30.71 1.35 2.36
N SER A 428 30.17 0.51 1.48
CA SER A 428 30.91 -0.31 0.51
C SER A 428 30.80 0.13 -0.96
N TYR A 429 29.95 1.11 -1.28
CA TYR A 429 29.58 1.46 -2.65
C TYR A 429 30.78 1.92 -3.50
N SER A 430 30.91 1.34 -4.70
CA SER A 430 31.89 1.75 -5.71
C SER A 430 31.35 1.56 -7.13
N GLU A 431 31.41 2.60 -7.99
CA GLU A 431 31.05 2.55 -9.43
C GLU A 431 31.72 1.39 -10.21
N ALA A 432 32.78 0.81 -9.67
CA ALA A 432 33.54 -0.26 -10.30
C ALA A 432 33.17 -1.66 -9.77
N GLN A 433 32.64 -1.78 -8.54
CA GLN A 433 32.26 -3.00 -7.79
C GLN A 433 33.11 -4.26 -8.10
N ARG A 434 34.46 -4.15 -8.02
CA ARG A 434 35.41 -5.19 -8.50
C ARG A 434 35.88 -6.20 -7.45
N SER A 435 35.42 -6.07 -6.22
CA SER A 435 35.88 -6.86 -5.08
C SER A 435 34.86 -6.78 -3.97
N THR A 436 34.73 -7.86 -3.22
CA THR A 436 33.98 -7.90 -1.98
C THR A 436 34.51 -6.87 -0.97
N ALA A 437 33.69 -6.54 0.02
CA ALA A 437 34.06 -5.73 1.17
C ALA A 437 33.69 -6.44 2.48
N THR A 438 34.45 -6.18 3.54
CA THR A 438 34.08 -6.58 4.90
C THR A 438 34.62 -5.60 5.91
N ILE A 439 33.89 -5.42 7.00
CA ILE A 439 34.30 -4.59 8.13
C ILE A 439 33.65 -5.11 9.41
N THR A 440 34.47 -5.24 10.46
CA THR A 440 34.00 -5.50 11.81
C THR A 440 34.23 -4.25 12.65
N THR A 441 33.19 -3.84 13.38
CA THR A 441 33.27 -2.69 14.30
C THR A 441 33.84 -3.10 15.66
N GLN A 442 34.30 -2.11 16.44
CA GLN A 442 34.73 -2.33 17.82
C GLN A 442 33.54 -2.71 18.70
N TRP A 443 33.80 -3.43 19.80
CA TRP A 443 32.76 -3.72 20.80
C TRP A 443 32.26 -2.43 21.46
N TYR A 444 30.94 -2.23 21.49
CA TYR A 444 30.24 -1.16 22.17
C TYR A 444 29.61 -1.66 23.47
N THR A 445 29.58 -0.83 24.51
CA THR A 445 28.91 -1.12 25.78
C THR A 445 27.40 -0.99 25.63
N LEU A 446 26.66 -2.05 25.93
CA LEU A 446 25.20 -2.07 25.93
C LEU A 446 24.67 -1.62 27.33
N PRO A 447 23.73 -0.68 27.40
CA PRO A 447 23.09 -0.30 28.67
C PRO A 447 22.04 -1.34 29.11
N GLU A 448 21.71 -1.34 30.40
CA GLU A 448 20.51 -2.05 30.90
C GLU A 448 19.25 -1.48 30.22
N ALA A 449 18.35 -2.35 29.78
CA ALA A 449 17.09 -1.96 29.15
C ALA A 449 16.15 -1.30 30.17
N GLY A 450 15.54 -0.17 29.79
CA GLY A 450 14.54 0.54 30.59
C GLY A 450 13.25 0.78 29.82
N ASP A 451 12.18 1.16 30.53
CA ASP A 451 10.82 1.34 29.98
C ASP A 451 10.79 2.30 28.76
N ASN A 452 11.67 3.31 28.74
CA ASN A 452 11.80 4.28 27.65
C ASN A 452 12.97 3.99 26.69
N THR A 453 13.76 2.94 26.91
CA THR A 453 14.91 2.55 26.07
C THR A 453 14.81 1.08 25.59
N PRO A 454 13.68 0.63 25.01
CA PRO A 454 13.43 -0.80 24.74
C PRO A 454 14.14 -1.37 23.50
N VAL A 455 14.79 -0.54 22.68
CA VAL A 455 15.27 -0.90 21.33
C VAL A 455 16.72 -0.44 21.12
N LEU A 456 17.52 -1.31 20.49
CA LEU A 456 18.77 -0.94 19.81
C LEU A 456 18.45 -0.65 18.34
N SER A 457 19.03 0.41 17.79
CA SER A 457 18.88 0.77 16.38
C SER A 457 20.21 1.16 15.73
N VAL A 458 20.30 0.89 14.43
CA VAL A 458 21.41 1.21 13.53
C VAL A 458 20.80 1.94 12.34
N SER A 459 21.29 3.13 12.00
CA SER A 459 20.90 3.76 10.74
C SER A 459 21.73 3.16 9.62
N ALA A 460 21.07 2.63 8.59
CA ALA A 460 21.72 1.98 7.45
C ALA A 460 21.04 2.32 6.12
N ALA A 461 21.79 2.21 5.03
CA ALA A 461 21.33 2.36 3.65
C ALA A 461 21.92 1.23 2.79
N GLY A 462 21.50 1.13 1.54
CA GLY A 462 21.82 0.01 0.66
C GLY A 462 20.86 -1.17 0.82
N LYS A 463 21.19 -2.31 0.23
CA LYS A 463 20.33 -3.50 0.14
C LYS A 463 20.85 -4.58 1.08
N ILE A 464 20.08 -4.90 2.12
CA ILE A 464 20.53 -5.65 3.30
C ILE A 464 19.64 -6.87 3.52
N HIS A 465 20.26 -8.04 3.74
CA HIS A 465 19.58 -9.30 4.02
C HIS A 465 18.83 -9.25 5.36
N HIS A 466 17.59 -9.73 5.37
CA HIS A 466 16.74 -9.83 6.56
C HIS A 466 15.52 -10.73 6.29
N HIS A 467 14.78 -11.11 7.33
CA HIS A 467 13.45 -11.69 7.21
C HIS A 467 12.36 -10.64 7.44
N ASP A 468 11.38 -10.58 6.54
CA ASP A 468 10.25 -9.64 6.65
C ASP A 468 9.31 -9.97 7.83
N VAL A 469 8.32 -9.10 8.07
CA VAL A 469 7.24 -9.28 9.07
C VAL A 469 6.39 -10.56 8.91
N ASN A 470 6.56 -11.31 7.82
CA ASN A 470 5.90 -12.57 7.55
C ASN A 470 6.87 -13.78 7.64
N GLY A 471 8.16 -13.56 7.90
CA GLY A 471 9.21 -14.57 7.89
C GLY A 471 9.72 -14.94 6.49
N VAL A 472 9.65 -14.03 5.52
CA VAL A 472 10.21 -14.18 4.17
C VAL A 472 11.56 -13.49 4.09
N GLU A 473 12.59 -14.28 3.83
CA GLU A 473 13.94 -13.84 3.47
C GLU A 473 13.93 -12.84 2.30
N GLN A 474 14.61 -11.70 2.48
CA GLN A 474 14.93 -10.73 1.43
C GLN A 474 16.42 -10.83 1.10
N GLU A 475 16.76 -10.87 -0.19
CA GLU A 475 18.15 -10.95 -0.65
C GLU A 475 18.87 -9.60 -0.49
N GLY A 476 20.13 -9.62 -0.06
CA GLY A 476 20.98 -8.44 0.10
C GLY A 476 22.33 -8.77 0.73
N THR A 477 23.12 -7.73 0.99
CA THR A 477 24.39 -7.80 1.73
C THR A 477 24.16 -8.05 3.22
N GLU A 478 25.16 -8.56 3.94
CA GLU A 478 25.02 -8.91 5.36
C GLU A 478 25.39 -7.74 6.29
N LEU A 479 24.53 -7.46 7.28
CA LEU A 479 24.82 -6.56 8.40
C LEU A 479 24.29 -7.16 9.71
N THR A 480 25.12 -7.96 10.36
CA THR A 480 24.78 -8.79 11.53
C THR A 480 25.19 -8.09 12.84
N LEU A 481 24.34 -8.18 13.87
CA LEU A 481 24.65 -7.73 15.23
C LEU A 481 25.22 -8.90 16.04
N GLU A 482 26.52 -8.90 16.28
CA GLU A 482 27.10 -9.75 17.34
C GLU A 482 26.81 -9.14 18.72
N TYR A 483 26.50 -9.99 19.70
CA TYR A 483 26.41 -9.65 21.12
C TYR A 483 27.33 -10.55 21.95
N GLY A 484 27.63 -10.16 23.19
CA GLY A 484 28.37 -10.99 24.12
C GLY A 484 28.48 -10.43 25.54
N THR A 485 29.16 -11.19 26.39
CA THR A 485 29.44 -10.85 27.79
C THR A 485 30.90 -10.42 27.96
N LEU A 486 31.15 -9.11 28.07
CA LEU A 486 32.45 -8.58 28.47
C LEU A 486 32.70 -8.81 29.96
N LYS A 487 33.79 -9.51 30.27
CA LYS A 487 34.25 -9.79 31.63
C LYS A 487 35.77 -9.87 31.71
N ASP A 488 36.35 -9.26 32.74
CA ASP A 488 37.81 -9.26 33.00
C ASP A 488 38.66 -8.82 31.77
N GLY A 489 38.12 -7.95 30.92
CA GLY A 489 38.76 -7.48 29.68
C GLY A 489 38.65 -8.42 28.48
N LYS A 490 37.77 -9.43 28.52
CA LYS A 490 37.52 -10.34 27.41
C LYS A 490 36.02 -10.52 27.17
N VAL A 491 35.58 -10.56 25.91
CA VAL A 491 34.23 -10.98 25.54
C VAL A 491 34.13 -12.51 25.54
N THR A 492 33.11 -13.05 26.20
CA THR A 492 32.70 -14.46 26.16
C THR A 492 31.23 -14.58 25.80
N ASP A 493 30.75 -15.81 25.61
CA ASP A 493 29.32 -16.10 25.46
C ASP A 493 28.68 -15.31 24.31
N GLN A 494 29.40 -15.30 23.18
CA GLN A 494 29.05 -14.58 21.96
C GLN A 494 27.93 -15.27 21.19
N GLY A 495 27.12 -14.46 20.50
CA GLY A 495 26.12 -14.91 19.53
C GLY A 495 25.73 -13.80 18.57
N GLU A 496 24.96 -14.15 17.56
CA GLU A 496 24.53 -13.27 16.47
C GLU A 496 23.01 -13.01 16.55
N ALA A 497 22.60 -11.83 16.10
CA ALA A 497 21.20 -11.45 15.94
C ALA A 497 20.99 -10.68 14.62
N GLU A 498 19.93 -11.06 13.90
CA GLU A 498 19.41 -10.31 12.75
C GLU A 498 18.71 -9.04 13.24
N LEU A 499 19.01 -7.89 12.62
CA LEU A 499 18.28 -6.65 12.85
C LEU A 499 17.04 -6.62 11.94
N SER A 500 15.86 -6.30 12.47
CA SER A 500 14.67 -6.10 11.64
C SER A 500 14.86 -4.86 10.77
N ASP A 501 14.89 -5.07 9.44
CA ASP A 501 14.86 -3.99 8.46
C ASP A 501 13.40 -3.52 8.25
N VAL A 502 13.22 -2.20 8.18
CA VAL A 502 11.93 -1.53 8.01
C VAL A 502 12.13 -0.20 7.30
N GLY A 503 11.54 -0.05 6.11
CA GLY A 503 11.52 1.20 5.34
C GLY A 503 11.59 0.96 3.84
N ALA A 504 12.01 1.98 3.09
CA ALA A 504 12.27 1.85 1.66
C ALA A 504 13.73 1.40 1.41
N THR A 505 13.93 0.21 0.87
CA THR A 505 15.24 -0.19 0.30
C THR A 505 15.48 0.57 -1.02
N PRO A 506 16.69 1.05 -1.34
CA PRO A 506 17.91 1.09 -0.53
C PRO A 506 18.12 2.37 0.30
N LYS A 507 17.09 3.21 0.52
CA LYS A 507 17.20 4.47 1.29
C LYS A 507 17.71 4.27 2.71
N TRP A 508 18.21 5.36 3.29
CA TRP A 508 18.53 5.40 4.72
C TRP A 508 17.31 5.10 5.58
N ARG A 509 17.43 4.09 6.43
CA ARG A 509 16.39 3.59 7.33
C ARG A 509 17.00 3.12 8.64
N ASN A 510 16.17 2.75 9.60
CA ASN A 510 16.62 2.42 10.96
C ASN A 510 16.39 0.93 11.24
N LEU A 511 17.41 0.11 10.96
CA LEU A 511 17.46 -1.28 11.38
C LEU A 511 17.36 -1.36 12.90
N ARG A 512 16.69 -2.38 13.42
CA ARG A 512 16.29 -2.38 14.84
C ARG A 512 16.05 -3.76 15.44
N ILE A 513 16.38 -3.88 16.73
CA ILE A 513 16.08 -5.05 17.55
C ILE A 513 15.65 -4.60 18.94
N ALA A 514 14.62 -5.24 19.51
CA ALA A 514 14.22 -4.99 20.88
C ALA A 514 15.22 -5.65 21.85
N LEU A 515 15.62 -4.94 22.91
CA LEU A 515 16.62 -5.44 23.86
C LEU A 515 16.16 -6.72 24.59
N ASP A 516 14.84 -6.95 24.70
CA ASP A 516 14.25 -8.17 25.25
C ASP A 516 14.43 -9.42 24.34
N LYS A 517 15.11 -9.29 23.20
CA LYS A 517 15.50 -10.39 22.32
C LYS A 517 16.97 -10.80 22.49
N LEU A 518 17.77 -9.96 23.14
CA LEU A 518 19.15 -10.29 23.50
C LEU A 518 19.17 -11.07 24.84
N PRO A 519 20.18 -11.92 25.11
CA PRO A 519 20.30 -12.60 26.40
C PRO A 519 20.49 -11.60 27.57
N GLU A 520 19.97 -11.92 28.76
CA GLU A 520 20.07 -11.05 29.95
C GLU A 520 21.53 -10.80 30.40
N GLU A 521 22.46 -11.69 30.03
CA GLU A 521 23.89 -11.57 30.27
C GLU A 521 24.64 -10.66 29.28
N ALA A 522 24.05 -10.33 28.13
CA ALA A 522 24.70 -9.55 27.09
C ALA A 522 24.90 -8.08 27.52
N ASN A 523 26.15 -7.64 27.58
CA ASN A 523 26.53 -6.28 28.01
C ASN A 523 27.43 -5.54 27.00
N VAL A 524 27.77 -6.21 25.88
CA VAL A 524 28.44 -5.60 24.73
C VAL A 524 27.86 -6.11 23.41
N VAL A 525 27.95 -5.27 22.38
CA VAL A 525 27.54 -5.57 21.01
C VAL A 525 28.55 -5.04 19.99
N ARG A 526 28.64 -5.64 18.81
CA ARG A 526 29.32 -5.06 17.65
C ARG A 526 28.56 -5.39 16.36
N LEU A 527 28.73 -4.56 15.34
CA LEU A 527 28.28 -4.82 13.99
C LEU A 527 29.39 -5.50 13.19
N VAL A 528 29.01 -6.51 12.41
CA VAL A 528 29.82 -7.14 11.36
C VAL A 528 29.09 -6.93 10.04
N ALA A 529 29.79 -6.44 9.02
CA ALA A 529 29.22 -6.21 7.70
C ALA A 529 30.03 -6.93 6.62
N VAL A 530 29.32 -7.56 5.68
CA VAL A 530 29.89 -8.31 4.56
C VAL A 530 29.13 -7.98 3.29
N ASP A 531 29.87 -7.52 2.28
CA ASP A 531 29.39 -7.30 0.92
C ASP A 531 30.17 -8.27 0.03
N ASP A 532 29.57 -9.44 -0.24
CA ASP A 532 30.19 -10.48 -1.08
C ASP A 532 29.76 -10.42 -2.56
N SER A 533 28.95 -9.41 -2.92
CA SER A 533 28.47 -9.20 -4.29
C SER A 533 29.48 -8.47 -5.18
N THR A 534 29.16 -8.42 -6.46
CA THR A 534 29.82 -7.57 -7.47
C THR A 534 28.80 -6.84 -8.35
N ASP A 535 27.55 -6.72 -7.91
CA ASP A 535 26.53 -5.88 -8.54
C ASP A 535 26.58 -4.46 -7.95
N GLU A 536 26.55 -3.43 -8.79
CA GLU A 536 26.61 -2.02 -8.38
C GLU A 536 25.45 -1.61 -7.45
N ASN A 537 24.34 -2.36 -7.47
CA ASN A 537 23.16 -2.12 -6.65
C ASN A 537 23.22 -2.86 -5.29
N ASP A 538 24.04 -3.91 -5.18
CA ASP A 538 24.33 -4.60 -3.93
C ASP A 538 25.48 -3.88 -3.22
N TRP A 539 25.11 -2.97 -2.31
CA TRP A 539 26.03 -2.26 -1.41
C TRP A 539 25.32 -2.01 -0.08
N LEU A 540 26.07 -1.63 0.96
CA LEU A 540 25.51 -1.13 2.21
C LEU A 540 26.29 0.06 2.79
N ALA A 541 25.63 0.86 3.62
CA ALA A 541 26.25 1.87 4.47
C ALA A 541 25.58 1.90 5.84
N PHE A 542 26.32 2.26 6.91
CA PHE A 542 25.82 2.23 8.28
C PHE A 542 26.54 3.21 9.23
N THR A 543 25.88 3.53 10.33
CA THR A 543 26.41 4.30 11.48
C THR A 543 26.55 3.40 12.72
N PRO A 544 27.22 3.85 13.82
CA PRO A 544 27.31 3.06 15.04
C PRO A 544 25.94 2.72 15.66
N PRO A 545 25.81 1.63 16.43
CA PRO A 545 24.57 1.31 17.13
C PRO A 545 24.25 2.36 18.20
N ARG A 546 22.95 2.64 18.38
CA ARG A 546 22.40 3.51 19.44
C ARG A 546 21.25 2.84 20.17
N VAL A 547 21.02 3.25 21.42
CA VAL A 547 19.85 2.85 22.23
C VAL A 547 19.12 4.14 22.63
N PRO A 548 18.16 4.62 21.81
CA PRO A 548 17.53 5.91 22.02
C PRO A 548 16.50 5.89 23.15
N GLU A 549 16.30 7.06 23.76
CA GLU A 549 15.10 7.33 24.55
C GLU A 549 13.92 7.54 23.60
N LEU A 550 12.86 6.76 23.83
CA LEU A 550 11.62 6.79 23.07
C LEU A 550 10.50 7.41 23.90
N ALA A 551 9.71 8.27 23.26
CA ALA A 551 8.47 8.81 23.84
C ALA A 551 7.37 8.88 22.76
N SER A 552 6.10 9.00 23.16
CA SER A 552 5.02 9.19 22.17
C SER A 552 5.20 10.51 21.42
N ILE A 553 4.79 10.54 20.14
CA ILE A 553 4.69 11.77 19.32
C ILE A 553 4.07 12.95 20.08
N ASN A 554 3.06 12.67 20.94
CA ASN A 554 2.34 13.65 21.76
C ASN A 554 3.22 14.39 22.80
N SER A 555 4.44 13.92 23.08
CA SER A 555 5.39 14.60 23.98
C SER A 555 6.35 15.56 23.26
N GLN A 556 6.52 15.40 21.94
CA GLN A 556 7.38 16.24 21.11
C GLN A 556 6.55 17.31 20.39
N PHE A 557 5.33 16.96 19.97
CA PHE A 557 4.39 17.85 19.29
C PHE A 557 3.07 17.85 20.06
N ASP A 558 2.65 19.01 20.57
CA ASP A 558 1.41 19.12 21.31
C ASP A 558 0.18 19.24 20.38
N SER A 559 -1.01 19.08 20.96
CA SER A 559 -2.29 19.17 20.24
C SER A 559 -2.57 20.51 19.54
N GLN A 560 -1.78 21.56 19.79
CA GLN A 560 -1.95 22.88 19.18
C GLN A 560 -0.90 23.16 18.09
N THR A 561 0.18 22.38 18.05
CA THR A 561 1.25 22.49 17.06
C THR A 561 0.71 22.11 15.67
N PRO A 562 0.86 22.96 14.63
CA PRO A 562 0.29 22.71 13.31
C PRO A 562 1.02 21.60 12.56
N ALA A 563 0.27 20.57 12.17
CA ALA A 563 0.74 19.42 11.41
C ALA A 563 0.32 19.49 9.93
N LEU A 564 1.15 19.00 9.02
CA LEU A 564 0.70 18.51 7.72
C LEU A 564 0.40 17.00 7.86
N LEU A 565 -0.87 16.61 7.90
CA LEU A 565 -1.24 15.19 7.93
C LEU A 565 -1.53 14.73 6.51
N ASP A 566 -0.75 13.78 5.99
CA ASP A 566 -1.03 13.20 4.68
C ASP A 566 -2.44 12.58 4.67
N TRP A 567 -3.14 12.72 3.55
CA TRP A 567 -4.59 12.44 3.47
C TRP A 567 -4.97 10.99 3.83
N SER A 568 -4.03 10.06 3.72
CA SER A 568 -4.17 8.64 4.05
C SER A 568 -4.07 8.34 5.55
N VAL A 569 -3.30 9.14 6.32
CA VAL A 569 -3.04 8.90 7.75
C VAL A 569 -3.98 9.67 8.68
N ALA A 570 -4.55 10.79 8.23
CA ALA A 570 -5.23 11.77 9.09
C ALA A 570 -6.33 11.19 10.03
N LEU A 571 -7.01 10.11 9.64
CA LEU A 571 -8.03 9.45 10.48
C LEU A 571 -7.43 8.74 11.72
N GLN A 572 -6.14 8.39 11.70
CA GLN A 572 -5.45 7.69 12.80
C GLN A 572 -4.78 8.63 13.80
N PHE A 573 -4.67 9.92 13.46
CA PHE A 573 -4.05 10.98 14.27
C PHE A 573 -5.05 12.09 14.65
N PRO A 574 -6.20 11.76 15.30
CA PRO A 574 -7.29 12.72 15.53
C PRO A 574 -7.00 13.75 16.65
N CYS A 575 -5.86 13.66 17.34
CA CYS A 575 -5.41 14.65 18.33
C CYS A 575 -4.39 15.65 17.75
N GLN A 576 -3.84 15.37 16.58
CA GLN A 576 -2.90 16.21 15.87
C GLN A 576 -3.69 17.26 15.09
N ARG A 577 -3.46 18.54 15.40
CA ARG A 577 -4.15 19.64 14.70
C ARG A 577 -3.50 19.89 13.35
N THR A 578 -4.27 19.78 12.27
CA THR A 578 -3.81 20.23 10.94
C THR A 578 -3.54 21.74 10.94
N PHE A 579 -2.54 22.18 10.17
CA PHE A 579 -2.35 23.60 9.87
C PHE A 579 -3.63 24.20 9.24
N ASP A 580 -3.93 25.46 9.54
CA ASP A 580 -5.11 26.16 9.02
C ASP A 580 -4.77 27.16 7.89
N HIS A 581 -5.77 27.79 7.30
CA HIS A 581 -5.60 28.83 6.28
C HIS A 581 -6.66 29.94 6.41
N TYR A 582 -6.21 31.19 6.34
CA TYR A 582 -7.05 32.36 6.49
C TYR A 582 -6.84 33.35 5.35
N ALA A 583 -7.94 33.81 4.73
CA ALA A 583 -7.96 34.79 3.65
C ALA A 583 -7.04 34.48 2.43
N GLY A 584 -6.65 33.22 2.24
CA GLY A 584 -5.74 32.77 1.17
C GLY A 584 -4.27 32.60 1.58
N VAL A 585 -3.93 32.81 2.86
CA VAL A 585 -2.61 32.54 3.44
C VAL A 585 -2.69 31.31 4.35
N THR A 586 -1.73 30.39 4.22
CA THR A 586 -1.63 29.19 5.07
C THR A 586 -0.81 29.47 6.33
N GLU A 587 -1.23 28.89 7.45
CA GLU A 587 -0.36 28.69 8.61
C GLU A 587 0.82 27.77 8.23
N ILE A 588 2.00 28.01 8.81
CA ILE A 588 3.19 27.19 8.53
C ILE A 588 3.16 25.93 9.42
N PRO A 589 3.11 24.71 8.84
CA PRO A 589 3.22 23.48 9.63
C PRO A 589 4.65 23.30 10.18
N GLN A 590 4.76 22.71 11.36
CA GLN A 590 6.03 22.46 12.06
C GLN A 590 6.47 20.98 12.02
N TYR A 591 5.57 20.09 11.59
CA TYR A 591 5.84 18.68 11.34
C TYR A 591 4.85 18.12 10.32
N ARG A 592 5.17 16.95 9.78
CA ARG A 592 4.32 16.19 8.86
C ARG A 592 4.27 14.72 9.28
N ILE A 593 3.12 14.07 9.09
CA ILE A 593 2.96 12.63 9.27
C ILE A 593 2.61 11.99 7.93
N LEU A 594 3.36 10.96 7.57
CA LEU A 594 3.31 10.25 6.30
C LEU A 594 2.83 8.81 6.51
N PRO A 595 2.22 8.17 5.48
CA PRO A 595 1.92 6.74 5.52
C PRO A 595 3.17 5.88 5.28
N ASP A 596 3.01 4.55 5.28
CA ASP A 596 4.06 3.56 4.99
C ASP A 596 4.80 3.83 3.66
N ALA A 597 6.03 3.32 3.51
CA ALA A 597 6.91 3.66 2.39
C ALA A 597 6.29 3.38 0.99
N ALA A 598 5.52 2.30 0.86
CA ALA A 598 4.82 1.97 -0.38
C ALA A 598 3.65 2.93 -0.66
N ALA A 599 2.96 3.38 0.40
CA ALA A 599 1.98 4.45 0.34
C ALA A 599 2.60 5.82 0.02
N GLN A 600 3.71 6.20 0.65
CA GLN A 600 4.41 7.47 0.41
C GLN A 600 4.77 7.62 -1.07
N ASN A 601 5.49 6.64 -1.63
CA ASN A 601 5.91 6.62 -3.04
C ASN A 601 4.74 6.73 -4.05
N SER A 602 3.53 6.35 -3.65
CA SER A 602 2.38 6.22 -4.56
C SER A 602 1.28 7.26 -4.36
N LEU A 603 1.22 7.90 -3.18
CA LEU A 603 0.09 8.74 -2.74
C LEU A 603 0.49 10.19 -2.41
N THR A 604 1.78 10.46 -2.17
CA THR A 604 2.26 11.81 -1.82
C THR A 604 2.13 12.80 -2.99
N ASP A 605 2.29 12.39 -4.25
CA ASP A 605 2.15 13.31 -5.39
C ASP A 605 0.73 13.92 -5.55
N PHE A 606 -0.29 13.28 -4.96
CA PHE A 606 -1.65 13.86 -4.91
C PHE A 606 -1.72 15.24 -4.24
N GLN A 607 -0.74 15.55 -3.37
CA GLN A 607 -0.67 16.78 -2.58
C GLN A 607 0.61 17.61 -2.85
N SER A 608 1.36 17.28 -3.91
CA SER A 608 2.61 17.95 -4.30
C SER A 608 2.38 19.34 -4.93
N PHE A 609 3.48 20.04 -5.20
CA PHE A 609 3.47 21.30 -5.94
C PHE A 609 2.82 21.19 -7.34
N SER A 610 2.99 20.06 -8.04
CA SER A 610 2.50 19.88 -9.41
C SER A 610 0.96 19.92 -9.48
N GLY A 611 0.29 19.31 -8.51
CA GLY A 611 -1.16 19.33 -8.33
C GLY A 611 -1.70 20.59 -7.66
N GLY A 612 -0.83 21.51 -7.21
CA GLY A 612 -1.20 22.66 -6.39
C GLY A 612 -1.65 22.30 -4.97
N GLY A 613 -1.11 21.20 -4.41
CA GLY A 613 -1.47 20.69 -3.09
C GLY A 613 -0.75 21.38 -1.92
N ALA A 614 -1.04 20.91 -0.70
CA ALA A 614 -0.59 21.52 0.55
C ALA A 614 0.95 21.60 0.71
N MET A 615 1.68 20.65 0.14
CA MET A 615 3.14 20.64 0.21
C MET A 615 3.75 21.89 -0.44
N ALA A 616 3.08 22.45 -1.47
CA ALA A 616 3.52 23.64 -2.19
C ALA A 616 3.80 24.87 -1.31
N THR A 617 3.08 25.05 -0.20
CA THR A 617 3.31 26.17 0.73
C THR A 617 4.17 25.79 1.92
N ALA A 618 4.10 24.54 2.40
CA ALA A 618 4.95 24.03 3.47
C ALA A 618 6.43 23.96 3.02
N GLU A 619 6.70 23.28 1.92
CA GLU A 619 8.05 23.05 1.37
C GLU A 619 8.65 24.28 0.70
N ALA A 620 7.89 25.36 0.51
CA ALA A 620 8.44 26.63 0.04
C ALA A 620 9.20 27.39 1.16
N VAL A 621 8.73 27.27 2.41
CA VAL A 621 9.28 28.01 3.57
C VAL A 621 10.07 27.11 4.53
N ASN A 622 9.84 25.80 4.51
CA ASN A 622 10.51 24.83 5.36
C ASN A 622 11.49 23.95 4.57
N TYR A 623 12.50 23.44 5.27
CA TYR A 623 13.13 22.16 4.96
C TYR A 623 12.68 21.10 5.96
N SER A 624 12.91 19.83 5.66
CA SER A 624 12.45 18.69 6.44
C SER A 624 13.57 17.70 6.74
N TYR A 625 13.40 16.95 7.83
CA TYR A 625 14.10 15.70 8.09
C TYR A 625 13.18 14.74 8.84
N GLU A 626 13.33 13.44 8.60
CA GLU A 626 12.59 12.43 9.34
C GLU A 626 13.09 12.34 10.79
N ILE A 627 12.18 12.20 11.75
CA ILE A 627 12.50 11.80 13.12
C ILE A 627 12.36 10.28 13.20
N PRO A 628 13.40 9.52 13.60
CA PRO A 628 13.31 8.07 13.73
C PRO A 628 12.15 7.65 14.63
N SER A 629 11.32 6.73 14.13
CA SER A 629 10.03 6.43 14.74
C SER A 629 9.67 4.94 14.65
N TYR A 630 8.88 4.51 15.63
CA TYR A 630 8.70 3.10 15.98
C TYR A 630 7.25 2.84 16.41
N LEU A 631 6.66 1.74 15.96
CA LEU A 631 5.37 1.29 16.50
C LEU A 631 5.63 0.45 17.76
N ASN A 632 5.15 0.95 18.91
CA ASN A 632 5.39 0.33 20.22
C ASN A 632 4.96 -1.15 20.23
N ASN A 633 5.86 -2.06 20.62
CA ASN A 633 5.69 -3.52 20.63
C ASN A 633 5.44 -4.24 19.28
N ASP A 634 5.46 -3.56 18.14
CA ASP A 634 5.50 -4.18 16.80
C ASP A 634 6.67 -3.57 16.03
N TRP A 635 7.87 -3.74 16.58
CA TRP A 635 9.09 -3.04 16.15
C TRP A 635 9.48 -3.34 14.69
N ALA A 636 9.05 -4.46 14.10
CA ALA A 636 9.25 -4.77 12.69
C ALA A 636 8.22 -4.08 11.75
N ARG A 637 7.28 -3.28 12.27
CA ARG A 637 6.24 -2.61 11.48
C ARG A 637 6.71 -1.31 10.85
N ASP A 638 6.55 -1.21 9.54
CA ASP A 638 6.37 0.10 8.90
C ASP A 638 4.95 0.59 9.23
N TRP A 639 4.86 1.72 9.92
CA TRP A 639 3.60 2.40 10.25
C TRP A 639 3.39 3.67 9.42
N GLY A 640 4.37 4.05 8.60
CA GLY A 640 4.62 5.41 8.15
C GLY A 640 5.75 6.08 8.93
N SER A 641 5.96 7.36 8.61
CA SER A 641 7.06 8.17 9.15
C SER A 641 6.58 9.56 9.58
N ILE A 642 7.48 10.30 10.22
CA ILE A 642 7.22 11.66 10.72
C ILE A 642 8.40 12.56 10.35
N GLU A 643 8.12 13.61 9.59
CA GLU A 643 9.09 14.66 9.25
C GLU A 643 8.91 15.84 10.22
N LYS A 644 10.01 16.38 10.73
CA LYS A 644 10.00 17.71 11.36
C LYS A 644 10.29 18.76 10.30
N TYR A 645 9.53 19.85 10.32
CA TYR A 645 9.81 21.02 9.51
C TYR A 645 10.61 22.06 10.30
N GLU A 646 11.61 22.64 9.64
CA GLU A 646 12.37 23.79 10.14
C GLU A 646 12.43 24.88 9.07
N LEU A 647 12.29 26.14 9.47
CA LEU A 647 12.23 27.28 8.54
C LEU A 647 13.56 27.43 7.79
N ARG A 648 13.51 27.49 6.45
CA ARG A 648 14.63 27.93 5.63
C ARG A 648 14.90 29.40 5.88
N THR A 649 16.16 29.79 6.00
CA THR A 649 16.55 31.20 6.05
C THR A 649 16.87 31.74 4.66
N ASP A 650 16.78 33.06 4.48
CA ASP A 650 17.40 33.74 3.33
C ASP A 650 18.95 33.70 3.40
N SER A 651 19.60 34.30 2.40
CA SER A 651 21.06 34.40 2.31
C SER A 651 21.72 35.28 3.38
N GLU A 652 20.95 36.02 4.17
CA GLU A 652 21.42 36.82 5.31
C GLU A 652 21.19 36.13 6.65
N GLY A 653 20.46 35.01 6.67
CA GLY A 653 20.11 34.24 7.87
C GLY A 653 18.76 34.61 8.48
N ASN A 654 17.92 35.40 7.79
CA ASN A 654 16.58 35.74 8.28
C ASN A 654 15.58 34.61 7.98
N ALA A 655 14.77 34.23 8.97
CA ALA A 655 13.64 33.34 8.77
C ALA A 655 12.40 34.10 8.24
N PRO A 656 11.45 33.43 7.54
CA PRO A 656 10.20 34.02 7.10
C PRO A 656 9.40 34.68 8.22
N ALA A 657 8.92 35.90 7.99
CA ALA A 657 8.09 36.64 8.94
C ALA A 657 6.60 36.33 8.76
N GLU A 658 5.86 36.25 9.88
CA GLU A 658 4.40 36.11 9.86
C GLU A 658 3.73 37.31 9.18
N ALA A 659 2.80 37.03 8.26
CA ALA A 659 2.11 38.06 7.49
C ALA A 659 0.95 38.69 8.27
N GLN A 660 0.92 40.02 8.35
CA GLN A 660 -0.23 40.76 8.89
C GLN A 660 -1.28 40.95 7.79
N ILE A 661 -2.48 40.40 7.99
CA ILE A 661 -3.51 40.26 6.94
C ILE A 661 -4.57 41.37 7.03
N ASP A 662 -4.29 42.51 6.39
CA ASP A 662 -5.31 43.51 6.07
C ASP A 662 -6.28 42.95 5.01
N HIS A 663 -7.59 43.09 5.24
CA HIS A 663 -8.63 42.62 4.33
C HIS A 663 -9.86 43.54 4.31
N GLU A 664 -10.57 43.61 3.18
CA GLU A 664 -11.83 44.34 3.04
C GLU A 664 -12.95 43.46 2.46
N VAL A 665 -14.20 43.73 2.86
CA VAL A 665 -15.38 42.99 2.40
C VAL A 665 -16.04 43.74 1.24
N ILE A 666 -15.83 43.26 0.01
CA ILE A 666 -16.33 43.89 -1.21
C ILE A 666 -17.55 43.15 -1.76
N GLN A 667 -18.68 43.85 -1.94
CA GLN A 667 -19.84 43.25 -2.61
C GLN A 667 -19.57 43.10 -4.12
N ARG A 668 -19.74 41.87 -4.63
CA ARG A 668 -19.60 41.52 -6.06
C ARG A 668 -20.87 40.85 -6.59
N SER A 669 -20.96 40.75 -7.92
CA SER A 669 -22.01 39.97 -8.59
C SER A 669 -21.66 38.48 -8.56
N GLY A 670 -22.64 37.58 -8.47
CA GLY A 670 -22.43 36.13 -8.56
C GLY A 670 -21.96 35.62 -9.95
N LEU A 671 -21.76 36.53 -10.90
CA LEU A 671 -21.17 36.32 -12.22
C LEU A 671 -19.84 37.06 -12.40
N TRP A 672 -19.32 37.73 -11.36
CA TRP A 672 -18.04 38.45 -11.44
C TRP A 672 -16.87 37.47 -11.33
N LYS A 673 -15.95 37.57 -12.30
CA LYS A 673 -14.66 36.88 -12.34
C LYS A 673 -13.61 37.94 -12.70
N ASP A 674 -12.54 38.02 -11.92
CA ASP A 674 -11.47 39.00 -12.12
C ASP A 674 -10.42 38.47 -13.11
N SER A 675 -9.98 37.23 -12.87
CA SER A 675 -8.93 36.53 -13.62
C SER A 675 -9.18 35.01 -13.61
N GLU A 676 -8.32 34.24 -14.28
CA GLU A 676 -8.27 32.78 -14.14
C GLU A 676 -7.17 32.39 -13.13
N MET A 677 -7.38 31.30 -12.38
CA MET A 677 -6.33 30.76 -11.52
C MET A 677 -5.16 30.22 -12.36
N LYS A 678 -3.92 30.51 -11.93
CA LYS A 678 -2.70 30.01 -12.55
C LYS A 678 -2.54 28.51 -12.26
N ILE A 679 -2.46 27.70 -13.32
CA ILE A 679 -2.44 26.22 -13.26
C ILE A 679 -1.37 25.57 -14.17
N LYS A 680 -0.55 26.38 -14.85
CA LYS A 680 0.59 25.98 -15.70
C LYS A 680 1.68 27.06 -15.62
N ARG A 681 2.90 26.75 -16.08
CA ARG A 681 3.92 27.80 -16.32
C ARG A 681 3.58 28.59 -17.60
N GLU A 682 4.12 29.80 -17.71
CA GLU A 682 3.90 30.64 -18.90
C GLU A 682 4.72 30.09 -20.08
N GLY A 683 4.03 29.58 -21.11
CA GLY A 683 4.63 28.99 -22.31
C GLY A 683 4.17 27.56 -22.60
N GLU A 684 3.71 26.84 -21.58
CA GLU A 684 3.15 25.48 -21.71
C GLU A 684 1.68 25.55 -22.15
N GLN A 685 1.38 25.19 -23.41
CA GLN A 685 0.00 25.09 -23.92
C GLN A 685 -0.68 23.80 -23.46
#